data_AF-A0A934PGI7-F1
#
_entry.id   AF-A0A934PGI7-F1
#
_cell.length_a   1.000
_cell.length_b   1.000
_cell.length_c   1.000
_cell.angle_alpha   90.00
_cell.angle_beta   90.00
_cell.angle_gamma   90.00
#
_symmetry.space_group_name_H-M   'P 1'
#
loop_
_entity.id
_entity.type
_entity.pdbx_description
1 polymer ?
#
loop_
_entity_poly.entity_id
_entity_poly.type
_entity_poly.pdbx_seq_one_letter_code
_entity_poly.pdbx_strand_id
1 'polypeptide(L)'
;MKGSNSRFSHRPDQRYSNTAHVQGGMVTDADLTETGQIHQARDEAQNAVTVGSGSPARNGAVVISGDGPALAPGWIMAEGKQGQVRAASGKPGDGPLGLFADQADLPLGPRLPEKNALLYADLWERPVFAMQDPYLADPGLHGAETTYRTRTMTQIKSLRYDDEDGLKALLEQMANGKGAFARTGNALASVKPKNTEIAVDDCDPCADQIDIVPTVPNALFRIEVIRVGRNEAGHPISVRLAWSHENAAAIEETAALEDVTARDTFARAKSAYEFFSDATEAQIGWFDADHAPERPALSAVLHPIAEPGTGKNGGKPFSHVRRWDGACTLDLSSNSVKDAIGTGKMNLNSGTAGLTLDSFTLELALKDAEILAGDYWLVELRRFAAQQDRIRLLGGTDNKNALPEGVAHHFCALFTIEEGKPRQLSDSDTRRLSFPPLTDIPATHISFDPQCPDFFDNSENVAEALNSLCDLDATQVAYHPSDGCERFEDVKTVHQALEKMCKVQDDTAITRVLRLMMDWGVICGIRLTLPTRFRTTVAWSGGTILNRAGQLIDVKSGSFDLRELKPENIHGDLRAILEKDGEICLSMAAGENGRLELHLSDRATAFGPADRGYREAVDACVAGHKKVDFGNIYRPLKPHEGKVVESVLNVWANRKTLAGAVPLSETDGKVAKAVNKTLVEEYAANATPERAKEIQDLILLAEKEMNPDDLRGAARDRRRMQLEAAKIGILANAEEEDRNACECLHLLPPCPPQAGKAPYLVPVGCLKMDPAGDRPGAITELCALCCRKQALTWRAHRYFFGSQIDALFEKTKERCCTIPDKPNVGIDDWLGKWDDRLFEPRPDRIPVVEPEPDPLWPPKTRPDVIYDPGIVYQPDLSGKMVNVKPDVTRLPPATANEILTGNGYDVSDEVIDLDDVGDPLAKITEMGGISGEVIGKRQPEPGDKIAMMTSGGKVVDYVVIRKGSGKLPYETDAQTKARVEKVISNIELPGKDRTGGTSAGFEQPSLPTGELDAFAKRLDDLVLKKSETETEVRRLTEDRAKLAGEVGALQDSLRKSMADLEQIKTERVESEKVITKAKAELEEVRKAQEKLVVSLRKEQPVDVVLADNPNAAKLLRAKGIVSLADIEKQPTGNLTTILRRAGMNGTQIKGLASNFVKR
;
A
#
# COMPACT_ATOMS: atom_id res chain seq x y z
N MET A 1 35.27 22.38 17.47
CA MET A 1 34.91 23.81 17.67
C MET A 1 36.15 24.67 17.43
N LYS A 2 35.99 25.86 16.83
CA LYS A 2 37.05 26.89 16.75
C LYS A 2 36.47 28.17 17.38
N GLY A 3 37.06 28.65 18.48
CA GLY A 3 36.59 29.80 19.26
C GLY A 3 37.57 30.15 20.39
N SER A 4 37.48 31.38 20.93
CA SER A 4 38.34 31.87 22.03
C SER A 4 37.75 31.49 23.39
N ASN A 5 37.72 30.19 23.67
CA ASN A 5 37.17 29.65 24.91
C ASN A 5 38.29 29.52 25.95
N SER A 6 38.02 29.90 27.21
CA SER A 6 39.01 29.83 28.29
C SER A 6 39.37 28.38 28.65
N ARG A 7 38.38 27.48 28.66
CA ARG A 7 38.53 26.06 28.97
C ARG A 7 37.36 25.23 28.45
N PHE A 8 37.59 23.94 28.17
CA PHE A 8 36.54 22.93 28.00
C PHE A 8 36.55 21.98 29.19
N SER A 9 35.60 22.13 30.10
CA SER A 9 35.55 21.39 31.37
C SER A 9 34.71 20.11 31.34
N HIS A 10 33.84 19.93 30.33
CA HIS A 10 32.98 18.76 30.22
C HIS A 10 33.78 17.46 30.05
N ARG A 11 33.61 16.53 31.00
CA ARG A 11 34.24 15.20 31.03
C ARG A 11 33.15 14.11 31.03
N PRO A 12 32.83 13.50 29.89
CA PRO A 12 31.74 12.52 29.78
C PRO A 12 31.89 11.33 30.72
N ASP A 13 33.13 10.89 31.00
CA ASP A 13 33.46 9.79 31.90
C ASP A 13 33.10 10.07 33.37
N GLN A 14 33.00 11.35 33.75
CA GLN A 14 32.66 11.80 35.10
C GLN A 14 31.14 11.90 35.33
N ARG A 15 30.33 11.86 34.26
CA ARG A 15 28.85 11.84 34.27
C ARG A 15 28.24 12.98 35.10
N TYR A 16 28.71 14.20 34.86
CA TYR A 16 28.09 15.38 35.49
C TYR A 16 26.67 15.58 34.98
N SER A 17 25.72 15.79 35.89
CA SER A 17 24.29 15.99 35.60
C SER A 17 23.87 17.45 35.67
N ASN A 18 24.62 18.29 36.39
CA ASN A 18 24.38 19.73 36.46
C ASN A 18 25.63 20.53 36.88
N THR A 19 25.59 21.83 36.65
CA THR A 19 26.54 22.83 37.15
C THR A 19 25.81 23.80 38.10
N ALA A 20 26.33 24.03 39.30
CA ALA A 20 25.75 24.97 40.25
C ALA A 20 26.76 26.05 40.66
N HIS A 21 26.39 27.32 40.52
CA HIS A 21 27.26 28.45 40.86
C HIS A 21 27.41 28.65 42.36
N VAL A 22 28.65 28.89 42.78
CA VAL A 22 28.96 29.29 44.16
C VAL A 22 28.51 30.73 44.37
N GLN A 23 27.84 31.00 45.50
CA GLN A 23 27.36 32.34 45.81
C GLN A 23 28.55 33.33 45.88
N GLY A 24 28.50 34.37 45.05
CA GLY A 24 29.58 35.37 44.95
C GLY A 24 30.80 34.93 44.13
N GLY A 25 30.79 33.73 43.56
CA GLY A 25 31.81 33.25 42.62
C GLY A 25 31.72 33.94 41.25
N MET A 26 32.85 33.97 40.53
CA MET A 26 32.89 34.52 39.17
C MET A 26 32.17 33.60 38.19
N VAL A 27 31.34 34.14 37.30
CA VAL A 27 30.73 33.38 36.20
C VAL A 27 31.73 33.33 35.04
N THR A 28 32.09 32.13 34.59
CA THR A 28 33.06 31.91 33.50
C THR A 28 32.37 31.40 32.23
N ASP A 29 32.99 31.64 31.06
CA ASP A 29 32.52 31.09 29.78
C ASP A 29 32.63 29.55 29.73
N ALA A 30 33.63 28.98 30.41
CA ALA A 30 33.83 27.54 30.54
C ALA A 30 32.66 26.88 31.29
N ASP A 31 32.23 27.46 32.41
CA ASP A 31 31.09 26.98 33.20
C ASP A 31 29.81 26.99 32.38
N LEU A 32 29.49 28.12 31.73
CA LEU A 32 28.29 28.25 30.89
C LEU A 32 28.30 27.30 29.68
N THR A 33 29.47 27.08 29.08
CA THR A 33 29.63 26.14 27.96
C THR A 33 29.42 24.70 28.42
N GLU A 34 29.95 24.33 29.59
CA GLU A 34 29.74 23.01 30.17
C GLU A 34 28.27 22.78 30.56
N THR A 35 27.60 23.79 31.13
CA THR A 35 26.14 23.75 31.37
C THR A 35 25.41 23.43 30.06
N GLY A 36 25.72 24.14 28.98
CA GLY A 36 25.15 23.90 27.66
C GLY A 36 25.43 22.49 27.12
N GLN A 37 26.63 21.95 27.34
CA GLN A 37 27.01 20.59 26.93
C GLN A 37 26.33 19.50 27.76
N ILE A 38 26.15 19.70 29.07
CA ILE A 38 25.40 18.80 29.94
C ILE A 38 23.92 18.79 29.55
N HIS A 39 23.33 19.97 29.27
CA HIS A 39 21.96 20.05 28.76
C HIS A 39 21.82 19.42 27.38
N GLN A 40 22.76 19.65 26.46
CA GLN A 40 22.76 19.00 25.15
C GLN A 40 22.86 17.47 25.27
N ALA A 41 23.74 16.95 26.13
CA ALA A 41 23.81 15.51 26.41
C ALA A 41 22.50 14.98 27.01
N ARG A 42 21.81 15.80 27.82
CA ARG A 42 20.49 15.48 28.39
C ARG A 42 19.36 15.56 27.35
N ASP A 43 19.47 16.44 26.35
CA ASP A 43 18.52 16.56 25.24
C ASP A 43 18.71 15.41 24.23
N GLU A 44 19.96 15.01 23.98
CA GLU A 44 20.32 13.82 23.21
C GLU A 44 19.87 12.53 23.94
N ALA A 45 19.95 12.51 25.28
CA ALA A 45 19.31 11.51 26.13
C ALA A 45 17.78 11.62 26.12
N GLN A 46 17.19 12.81 25.95
CA GLN A 46 15.75 12.98 25.81
C GLN A 46 15.17 12.27 24.58
N ASN A 47 15.96 12.19 23.50
CA ASN A 47 15.63 11.37 22.35
C ASN A 47 15.73 9.85 22.62
N ALA A 48 16.40 9.44 23.70
CA ALA A 48 16.38 8.06 24.19
C ALA A 48 15.20 7.76 25.15
N VAL A 49 14.59 8.77 25.80
CA VAL A 49 13.43 8.63 26.73
C VAL A 49 12.07 8.65 26.05
N THR A 50 11.95 8.10 24.83
CA THR A 50 10.67 7.50 24.44
C THR A 50 10.32 6.26 25.29
N VAL A 51 11.22 5.86 26.19
CA VAL A 51 11.12 4.71 27.08
C VAL A 51 11.13 5.16 28.54
N GLY A 52 10.22 4.61 29.36
CA GLY A 52 10.07 4.95 30.78
C GLY A 52 11.19 4.39 31.68
N SER A 53 11.18 3.07 31.90
CA SER A 53 12.19 2.34 32.70
C SER A 53 12.63 1.08 31.98
N GLY A 54 13.93 0.82 31.89
CA GLY A 54 14.46 -0.35 31.18
C GLY A 54 15.97 -0.32 30.91
N SER A 55 16.44 -1.30 30.14
CA SER A 55 17.81 -1.32 29.60
C SER A 55 17.80 -1.53 28.07
N PRO A 56 18.61 -0.79 27.28
CA PRO A 56 18.61 -0.94 25.84
C PRO A 56 19.22 -2.27 25.42
N ALA A 57 18.69 -2.87 24.35
CA ALA A 57 19.15 -4.15 23.81
C ALA A 57 20.64 -4.16 23.41
N ARG A 58 21.20 -2.99 23.05
CA ARG A 58 22.63 -2.80 22.78
C ARG A 58 23.23 -1.84 23.81
N ASN A 59 24.38 -2.22 24.36
CA ASN A 59 25.09 -1.45 25.39
C ASN A 59 24.27 -1.22 26.68
N GLY A 60 23.29 -2.08 26.96
CA GLY A 60 22.50 -2.06 28.19
C GLY A 60 23.25 -2.67 29.38
N ALA A 61 22.82 -2.28 30.58
CA ALA A 61 23.30 -2.84 31.84
C ALA A 61 22.81 -4.28 32.12
N VAL A 62 21.76 -4.72 31.43
CA VAL A 62 21.25 -6.10 31.46
C VAL A 62 21.46 -6.74 30.09
N VAL A 63 22.03 -7.93 30.07
CA VAL A 63 22.21 -8.75 28.86
C VAL A 63 21.33 -9.98 28.97
N ILE A 64 20.42 -10.16 28.01
CA ILE A 64 19.56 -11.35 27.94
C ILE A 64 20.20 -12.35 26.99
N SER A 65 20.52 -13.54 27.50
CA SER A 65 21.12 -14.65 26.74
C SER A 65 20.31 -15.94 26.90
N GLY A 66 20.62 -16.97 26.11
CA GLY A 66 19.94 -18.28 26.23
C GLY A 66 20.05 -18.91 27.63
N ASP A 67 21.07 -18.55 28.42
CA ASP A 67 21.30 -19.04 29.78
C ASP A 67 20.63 -18.19 30.86
N GLY A 68 19.88 -17.14 30.49
CA GLY A 68 19.20 -16.20 31.38
C GLY A 68 19.82 -14.79 31.40
N PRO A 69 19.29 -13.87 32.23
CA PRO A 69 19.78 -12.49 32.30
C PRO A 69 21.09 -12.39 33.08
N ALA A 70 21.97 -11.50 32.61
CA ALA A 70 23.27 -11.18 33.21
C ALA A 70 23.46 -9.66 33.36
N LEU A 71 24.33 -9.25 34.29
CA LEU A 71 24.72 -7.86 34.49
C LEU A 71 25.97 -7.53 33.69
N ALA A 72 25.95 -6.40 32.97
CA ALA A 72 27.08 -5.89 32.21
C ALA A 72 27.25 -4.38 32.42
N PRO A 73 28.45 -3.81 32.19
CA PRO A 73 28.61 -2.37 32.11
C PRO A 73 27.78 -1.81 30.94
N GLY A 74 26.93 -0.82 31.19
CA GLY A 74 26.01 -0.32 30.17
C GLY A 74 24.98 0.67 30.69
N TRP A 75 24.06 1.07 29.82
CA TRP A 75 23.03 2.07 30.11
C TRP A 75 21.82 1.47 30.80
N ILE A 76 21.20 2.28 31.65
CA ILE A 76 19.92 1.97 32.29
C ILE A 76 19.08 3.23 32.42
N MET A 77 17.77 3.05 32.32
CA MET A 77 16.77 4.09 32.45
C MET A 77 15.87 3.73 33.63
N ALA A 78 15.76 4.63 34.60
CA ALA A 78 14.90 4.48 35.77
C ALA A 78 13.99 5.71 35.86
N GLU A 79 12.70 5.52 35.66
CA GLU A 79 11.68 6.58 35.73
C GLU A 79 12.04 7.82 34.89
N GLY A 80 12.58 7.61 33.68
CA GLY A 80 13.04 8.68 32.79
C GLY A 80 14.43 9.27 33.12
N LYS A 81 15.10 8.84 34.19
CA LYS A 81 16.50 9.21 34.48
C LYS A 81 17.46 8.20 33.85
N GLN A 82 18.42 8.69 33.08
CA GLN A 82 19.48 7.87 32.49
C GLN A 82 20.67 7.73 33.45
N GLY A 83 21.17 6.51 33.57
CA GLY A 83 22.38 6.16 34.31
C GLY A 83 23.23 5.16 33.54
N GLN A 84 24.49 5.01 33.95
CA GLN A 84 25.42 4.07 33.34
C GLN A 84 26.06 3.21 34.42
N VAL A 85 25.84 1.89 34.38
CA VAL A 85 26.47 0.93 35.29
C VAL A 85 27.91 0.70 34.84
N ARG A 86 28.86 0.74 35.79
CA ARG A 86 30.29 0.54 35.52
C ARG A 86 30.93 -0.34 36.58
N ALA A 87 31.92 -1.12 36.15
CA ALA A 87 32.77 -1.89 37.06
C ALA A 87 33.80 -0.98 37.73
N ALA A 88 34.04 -1.11 39.04
CA ALA A 88 35.03 -0.30 39.75
C ALA A 88 36.46 -0.62 39.27
N SER A 89 36.74 -1.89 38.96
CA SER A 89 38.03 -2.33 38.43
C SER A 89 38.21 -2.11 36.91
N GLY A 90 37.21 -1.55 36.24
CA GLY A 90 37.18 -1.40 34.78
C GLY A 90 36.82 -2.67 34.01
N LYS A 91 36.67 -3.83 34.68
CA LYS A 91 36.12 -5.07 34.13
C LYS A 91 35.16 -5.71 35.14
N PRO A 92 34.01 -6.25 34.73
CA PRO A 92 33.15 -6.98 35.66
C PRO A 92 33.88 -8.22 36.18
N GLY A 93 33.57 -8.64 37.42
CA GLY A 93 34.04 -9.92 37.97
C GLY A 93 33.53 -11.12 37.17
N ASP A 94 34.10 -12.30 37.44
CA ASP A 94 33.73 -13.53 36.72
C ASP A 94 32.25 -13.94 36.96
N GLY A 95 31.60 -14.40 35.88
CA GLY A 95 30.22 -14.91 35.91
C GLY A 95 29.13 -13.87 35.60
N PRO A 96 27.88 -14.31 35.37
CA PRO A 96 26.79 -13.45 34.88
C PRO A 96 26.38 -12.33 35.85
N LEU A 97 26.72 -12.44 37.14
CA LEU A 97 26.39 -11.46 38.18
C LEU A 97 27.65 -10.83 38.81
N GLY A 98 28.83 -11.06 38.23
CA GLY A 98 30.11 -10.60 38.79
C GLY A 98 30.24 -9.08 38.93
N LEU A 99 29.42 -8.30 38.19
CA LEU A 99 29.35 -6.85 38.32
C LEU A 99 28.66 -6.38 39.61
N PHE A 100 27.80 -7.19 40.23
CA PHE A 100 26.99 -6.77 41.39
C PHE A 100 27.85 -6.33 42.59
N ALA A 101 28.96 -7.04 42.86
CA ALA A 101 29.85 -6.72 43.97
C ALA A 101 30.96 -5.71 43.59
N ASP A 102 31.22 -5.48 42.31
CA ASP A 102 32.31 -4.61 41.80
C ASP A 102 31.77 -3.36 41.09
N GLN A 103 30.87 -2.62 41.74
CA GLN A 103 30.24 -1.44 41.15
C GLN A 103 31.03 -0.16 41.44
N ALA A 104 31.33 0.63 40.41
CA ALA A 104 32.04 1.90 40.56
C ALA A 104 31.28 2.92 41.43
N ASP A 105 29.95 2.94 41.29
CA ASP A 105 29.07 3.87 42.02
C ASP A 105 28.58 3.32 43.35
N LEU A 106 28.83 2.05 43.65
CA LEU A 106 28.54 1.42 44.94
C LEU A 106 29.80 0.71 45.46
N PRO A 107 30.87 1.47 45.78
CA PRO A 107 32.08 0.90 46.35
C PRO A 107 31.77 0.26 47.69
N LEU A 108 32.39 -0.90 47.97
CA LEU A 108 32.10 -1.71 49.17
C LEU A 108 30.62 -2.11 49.26
N GLY A 109 30.00 -2.40 48.10
CA GLY A 109 28.61 -2.83 48.00
C GLY A 109 28.33 -4.22 48.62
N PRO A 110 27.05 -4.59 48.72
CA PRO A 110 26.64 -5.88 49.26
C PRO A 110 27.17 -7.04 48.41
N ARG A 111 27.34 -8.20 49.05
CA ARG A 111 27.54 -9.47 48.33
C ARG A 111 26.23 -9.91 47.69
N LEU A 112 26.33 -10.74 46.66
CA LEU A 112 25.16 -11.32 46.02
C LEU A 112 24.31 -12.08 47.07
N PRO A 113 22.99 -11.84 47.13
CA PRO A 113 22.14 -12.53 48.09
C PRO A 113 22.07 -14.04 47.77
N GLU A 114 22.21 -14.86 48.82
CA GLU A 114 22.04 -16.33 48.72
C GLU A 114 20.55 -16.73 48.70
N LYS A 115 19.68 -15.86 49.23
CA LYS A 115 18.22 -16.03 49.29
C LYS A 115 17.52 -15.29 48.14
N ASN A 116 16.24 -15.55 48.00
CA ASN A 116 15.37 -14.90 47.03
C ASN A 116 15.41 -13.37 47.17
N ALA A 117 15.73 -12.67 46.08
CA ALA A 117 15.86 -11.22 46.08
C ALA A 117 15.53 -10.60 44.73
N LEU A 118 14.90 -9.42 44.76
CA LEU A 118 14.73 -8.54 43.60
C LEU A 118 16.00 -7.72 43.42
N LEU A 119 16.66 -7.84 42.27
CA LEU A 119 17.66 -6.87 41.85
C LEU A 119 16.98 -5.67 41.22
N TYR A 120 17.45 -4.48 41.56
CA TYR A 120 16.93 -3.22 41.03
C TYR A 120 18.03 -2.18 40.90
N ALA A 121 17.86 -1.24 40.00
CA ALA A 121 18.71 -0.07 39.89
C ALA A 121 18.13 1.10 40.68
N ASP A 122 19.01 1.84 41.35
CA ASP A 122 18.75 3.08 42.10
C ASP A 122 19.65 4.17 41.53
N LEU A 123 19.03 5.16 40.89
CA LEU A 123 19.69 6.28 40.23
C LEU A 123 19.39 7.57 40.97
N TRP A 124 20.44 8.32 41.31
CA TRP A 124 20.31 9.57 42.06
C TRP A 124 21.52 10.50 41.79
N GLU A 125 21.49 11.74 42.29
CA GLU A 125 22.55 12.74 42.06
C GLU A 125 23.37 13.06 43.30
N ARG A 126 24.70 12.96 43.16
CA ARG A 126 25.67 13.29 44.21
C ARG A 126 26.37 14.61 43.88
N PRO A 127 26.48 15.58 44.80
CA PRO A 127 27.36 16.73 44.60
C PRO A 127 28.85 16.32 44.61
N VAL A 128 29.63 16.94 43.73
CA VAL A 128 31.08 16.80 43.61
C VAL A 128 31.70 18.20 43.65
N PHE A 129 32.52 18.42 44.68
CA PHE A 129 33.19 19.69 44.93
C PHE A 129 34.65 19.68 44.44
N ALA A 130 35.25 20.86 44.28
CA ALA A 130 36.64 20.99 43.86
C ALA A 130 37.64 20.26 44.78
N MET A 131 37.34 20.14 46.08
CA MET A 131 38.17 19.37 47.01
C MET A 131 38.17 17.86 46.74
N GLN A 132 37.12 17.33 46.11
CA GLN A 132 37.04 15.92 45.72
C GLN A 132 37.58 15.71 44.29
N ASP A 133 37.47 16.73 43.45
CA ASP A 133 37.94 16.72 42.07
C ASP A 133 38.65 18.05 41.77
N PRO A 134 39.97 18.13 42.01
CA PRO A 134 40.74 19.38 41.91
C PRO A 134 40.68 20.04 40.53
N TYR A 135 40.26 19.31 39.49
CA TYR A 135 40.02 19.89 38.17
C TYR A 135 38.86 20.90 38.19
N LEU A 136 37.91 20.82 39.11
CA LEU A 136 36.79 21.79 39.18
C LEU A 136 37.23 23.19 39.66
N ALA A 137 38.36 23.30 40.36
CA ALA A 137 38.96 24.59 40.65
C ALA A 137 39.55 25.21 39.37
N ASP A 138 39.36 26.53 39.17
CA ASP A 138 39.92 27.23 38.02
C ASP A 138 41.36 27.71 38.30
N PRO A 139 42.39 27.16 37.63
CA PRO A 139 43.77 27.60 37.82
C PRO A 139 44.00 29.07 37.42
N GLY A 140 43.22 29.59 36.47
CA GLY A 140 43.23 30.98 36.04
C GLY A 140 42.70 31.95 37.11
N LEU A 141 42.01 31.44 38.13
CA LEU A 141 41.50 32.18 39.29
C LEU A 141 42.18 31.75 40.59
N HIS A 142 43.45 31.37 40.52
CA HIS A 142 44.24 30.92 41.67
C HIS A 142 43.63 29.73 42.42
N GLY A 143 42.92 28.84 41.72
CA GLY A 143 42.28 27.67 42.30
C GLY A 143 40.94 27.96 42.98
N ALA A 144 40.31 29.10 42.69
CA ALA A 144 38.97 29.38 43.17
C ALA A 144 37.94 28.41 42.56
N GLU A 145 37.03 27.93 43.39
CA GLU A 145 35.84 27.19 42.96
C GLU A 145 34.78 28.19 42.49
N THR A 146 34.49 28.21 41.20
CA THR A 146 33.43 29.07 40.61
C THR A 146 32.07 28.39 40.65
N THR A 147 32.08 27.06 40.54
CA THR A 147 30.92 26.19 40.44
C THR A 147 31.27 24.80 40.99
N TYR A 148 30.27 24.07 41.49
CA TYR A 148 30.39 22.64 41.78
C TYR A 148 29.53 21.83 40.79
N ARG A 149 29.73 20.51 40.74
CA ARG A 149 28.98 19.61 39.83
C ARG A 149 28.08 18.68 40.62
N THR A 150 27.03 18.17 39.99
CA THR A 150 26.38 16.95 40.45
C THR A 150 26.75 15.81 39.52
N ARG A 151 26.86 14.58 40.03
CA ARG A 151 27.16 13.35 39.29
C ARG A 151 26.00 12.38 39.43
N THR A 152 25.59 11.76 38.33
CA THR A 152 24.60 10.67 38.39
C THR A 152 25.25 9.40 38.93
N MET A 153 24.76 8.92 40.07
CA MET A 153 25.12 7.66 40.71
C MET A 153 24.19 6.58 40.18
N THR A 154 24.75 5.47 39.66
CA THR A 154 23.97 4.36 39.10
C THR A 154 24.31 3.07 39.85
N GLN A 155 23.44 2.68 40.77
CA GLN A 155 23.70 1.54 41.67
C GLN A 155 22.71 0.42 41.43
N ILE A 156 23.19 -0.81 41.40
CA ILE A 156 22.37 -2.03 41.44
C ILE A 156 22.33 -2.50 42.89
N LYS A 157 21.13 -2.56 43.45
CA LYS A 157 20.86 -3.00 44.83
C LYS A 157 19.97 -4.24 44.81
N SER A 158 19.83 -4.88 45.96
CA SER A 158 19.00 -6.07 46.14
C SER A 158 18.06 -5.91 47.33
N LEU A 159 16.86 -6.46 47.20
CA LEU A 159 15.83 -6.48 48.23
C LEU A 159 15.25 -7.89 48.37
N ARG A 160 15.30 -8.48 49.56
CA ARG A 160 14.83 -9.85 49.78
C ARG A 160 13.31 -9.95 49.79
N TYR A 161 12.80 -11.11 49.37
CA TYR A 161 11.40 -11.49 49.49
C TYR A 161 11.27 -12.96 49.89
N ASP A 162 10.21 -13.29 50.63
CA ASP A 162 10.00 -14.66 51.13
C ASP A 162 9.23 -15.54 50.13
N ASP A 163 8.25 -14.96 49.43
CA ASP A 163 7.37 -15.63 48.47
C ASP A 163 6.92 -14.69 47.32
N GLU A 164 6.09 -15.19 46.40
CA GLU A 164 5.59 -14.41 45.26
C GLU A 164 4.74 -13.21 45.69
N ASP A 165 3.97 -13.32 46.78
CA ASP A 165 3.19 -12.20 47.34
C ASP A 165 4.14 -11.10 47.86
N GLY A 166 5.24 -11.48 48.50
CA GLY A 166 6.31 -10.59 48.92
C GLY A 166 6.97 -9.86 47.74
N LEU A 167 7.29 -10.59 46.64
CA LEU A 167 7.81 -9.98 45.43
C LEU A 167 6.83 -8.97 44.82
N LYS A 168 5.54 -9.34 44.74
CA LYS A 168 4.48 -8.46 44.22
C LYS A 168 4.35 -7.19 45.07
N ALA A 169 4.39 -7.32 46.40
CA ALA A 169 4.35 -6.18 47.30
C ALA A 169 5.55 -5.23 47.10
N LEU A 170 6.75 -5.76 46.85
CA LEU A 170 7.93 -4.94 46.54
C LEU A 170 7.78 -4.20 45.20
N LEU A 171 7.29 -4.88 44.16
CA LEU A 171 7.05 -4.25 42.85
C LEU A 171 5.97 -3.16 42.92
N GLU A 172 4.91 -3.38 43.70
CA GLU A 172 3.88 -2.37 43.98
C GLU A 172 4.44 -1.19 44.78
N GLN A 173 5.31 -1.43 45.76
CA GLN A 173 6.00 -0.37 46.50
C GLN A 173 6.90 0.46 45.57
N MET A 174 7.63 -0.19 44.65
CA MET A 174 8.46 0.47 43.65
C MET A 174 7.62 1.36 42.73
N ALA A 175 6.55 0.82 42.14
CA ALA A 175 5.68 1.57 41.24
C ALA A 175 5.05 2.81 41.90
N ASN A 176 4.69 2.69 43.18
CA ASN A 176 4.06 3.76 43.95
C ASN A 176 5.05 4.69 44.66
N GLY A 177 6.36 4.41 44.60
CA GLY A 177 7.39 5.17 45.29
C GLY A 177 7.24 5.17 46.82
N LYS A 178 7.02 4.00 47.43
CA LYS A 178 6.78 3.83 48.87
C LYS A 178 7.74 2.85 49.53
N GLY A 179 7.83 2.91 50.86
CA GLY A 179 8.64 1.98 51.65
C GLY A 179 10.11 2.03 51.24
N ALA A 180 10.69 0.88 50.91
CA ALA A 180 12.09 0.78 50.48
C ALA A 180 12.39 1.51 49.16
N PHE A 181 11.36 1.86 48.39
CA PHE A 181 11.46 2.58 47.12
C PHE A 181 10.88 4.01 47.20
N ALA A 182 10.89 4.62 48.39
CA ALA A 182 10.58 6.04 48.50
C ALA A 182 11.59 6.87 47.68
N ARG A 183 11.09 7.77 46.83
CA ARG A 183 11.93 8.63 45.97
C ARG A 183 12.65 9.70 46.78
N THR A 184 11.99 10.21 47.80
CA THR A 184 12.47 11.13 48.83
C THR A 184 11.74 10.80 50.13
N GLY A 185 12.22 11.27 51.27
CA GLY A 185 11.42 11.23 52.49
C GLY A 185 10.14 12.06 52.40
N ASN A 186 9.25 11.88 53.37
CA ASN A 186 7.98 12.61 53.46
C ASN A 186 7.79 13.33 54.80
N ALA A 187 8.85 13.47 55.60
CA ALA A 187 8.83 14.24 56.83
C ALA A 187 8.63 15.74 56.54
N LEU A 188 7.60 16.34 57.15
CA LEU A 188 7.25 17.74 56.90
C LEU A 188 8.01 18.66 57.85
N ALA A 189 8.60 19.72 57.29
CA ALA A 189 9.25 20.79 58.03
C ALA A 189 8.34 22.02 58.18
N SER A 190 8.47 22.71 59.31
CA SER A 190 7.88 24.04 59.54
C SER A 190 8.86 24.92 60.29
N VAL A 191 8.84 26.23 60.04
CA VAL A 191 9.74 27.20 60.66
C VAL A 191 8.95 28.33 61.30
N LYS A 192 9.34 28.72 62.51
CA LYS A 192 8.78 29.86 63.24
C LYS A 192 9.92 30.79 63.65
N PRO A 193 9.84 32.10 63.34
CA PRO A 193 10.77 33.08 63.89
C PRO A 193 10.76 33.03 65.41
N LYS A 194 11.92 33.19 66.03
CA LYS A 194 12.01 33.29 67.48
C LYS A 194 11.63 34.71 67.90
N ASN A 195 10.47 34.87 68.52
CA ASN A 195 10.13 36.15 69.15
C ASN A 195 11.00 36.30 70.41
N THR A 196 11.79 37.37 70.47
CA THR A 196 12.41 37.79 71.73
C THR A 196 11.29 38.31 72.63
N GLU A 197 11.10 37.66 73.78
CA GLU A 197 10.25 38.21 74.83
C GLU A 197 10.72 39.61 75.18
N ILE A 198 9.75 40.51 75.30
CA ILE A 198 9.93 41.87 75.78
C ILE A 198 10.45 41.74 77.21
N ALA A 199 11.75 41.93 77.43
CA ALA A 199 12.27 42.11 78.77
C ALA A 199 11.77 43.48 79.23
N VAL A 200 10.67 43.49 79.97
CA VAL A 200 10.27 44.67 80.74
C VAL A 200 11.34 44.84 81.81
N ASP A 201 11.97 46.01 81.84
CA ASP A 201 12.85 46.37 82.94
C ASP A 201 11.98 46.42 84.21
N ASP A 202 12.25 45.55 85.18
CA ASP A 202 11.55 45.51 86.47
C ASP A 202 11.61 46.87 87.21
N CYS A 203 12.54 47.75 86.84
CA CYS A 203 12.72 49.08 87.42
C CYS A 203 12.09 50.22 86.58
N ASP A 204 11.59 49.99 85.36
CA ASP A 204 10.90 51.00 84.56
C ASP A 204 9.78 50.39 83.67
N PRO A 205 8.54 50.29 84.19
CA PRO A 205 7.39 49.77 83.43
C PRO A 205 6.89 50.74 82.32
N CYS A 206 7.54 51.89 82.11
CA CYS A 206 7.18 52.88 81.10
C CYS A 206 8.21 53.01 79.96
N ALA A 207 9.29 52.21 79.95
CA ALA A 207 10.24 52.20 78.83
C ALA A 207 9.60 51.66 77.55
N ASP A 208 9.83 52.33 76.42
CA ASP A 208 9.34 51.90 75.10
C ASP A 208 9.78 50.46 74.81
N GLN A 209 8.82 49.62 74.39
CA GLN A 209 9.09 48.25 73.98
C GLN A 209 10.00 48.26 72.76
N ILE A 210 11.29 48.00 72.96
CA ILE A 210 12.22 47.80 71.84
C ILE A 210 12.01 46.36 71.36
N ASP A 211 11.34 46.19 70.23
CA ASP A 211 11.38 44.96 69.45
C ASP A 211 12.84 44.72 69.04
N ILE A 212 13.58 43.91 69.81
CA ILE A 212 14.90 43.43 69.42
C ILE A 212 14.68 42.38 68.34
N VAL A 213 14.38 42.83 67.12
CA VAL A 213 14.21 41.92 65.99
C VAL A 213 15.51 41.12 65.83
N PRO A 214 15.48 39.77 65.91
CA PRO A 214 16.68 38.96 65.77
C PRO A 214 17.38 39.30 64.45
N THR A 215 18.65 39.70 64.51
CA THR A 215 19.45 39.93 63.30
C THR A 215 19.76 38.59 62.65
N VAL A 216 19.08 38.26 61.56
CA VAL A 216 19.38 37.07 60.76
C VAL A 216 20.57 37.31 59.83
N PRO A 217 21.45 36.31 59.59
CA PRO A 217 22.51 36.40 58.59
C PRO A 217 21.96 36.36 57.16
N ASN A 218 22.79 36.72 56.18
CA ASN A 218 22.53 36.37 54.77
C ASN A 218 23.13 34.99 54.53
N ALA A 219 22.29 33.96 54.56
CA ALA A 219 22.73 32.57 54.57
C ALA A 219 21.68 31.64 53.96
N LEU A 220 22.08 30.41 53.66
CA LEU A 220 21.19 29.30 53.35
C LEU A 220 21.41 28.23 54.42
N PHE A 221 20.48 28.17 55.37
CA PHE A 221 20.54 27.19 56.44
C PHE A 221 20.07 25.82 55.93
N ARG A 222 20.79 24.76 56.28
CA ARG A 222 20.48 23.36 55.95
C ARG A 222 20.39 22.52 57.22
N ILE A 223 19.40 21.64 57.27
CA ILE A 223 19.37 20.50 58.19
C ILE A 223 19.24 19.21 57.37
N GLU A 224 20.07 18.21 57.65
CA GLU A 224 20.21 17.00 56.84
C GLU A 224 20.21 15.73 57.70
N VAL A 225 19.61 14.67 57.15
CA VAL A 225 19.63 13.31 57.68
C VAL A 225 20.90 12.59 57.25
N ILE A 226 21.83 12.42 58.18
CA ILE A 226 23.12 11.75 57.96
C ILE A 226 22.97 10.22 58.02
N ARG A 227 22.09 9.73 58.89
CA ARG A 227 21.88 8.29 59.08
C ARG A 227 20.47 7.99 59.58
N VAL A 228 19.90 6.90 59.09
CA VAL A 228 18.66 6.33 59.61
C VAL A 228 18.95 4.91 60.09
N GLY A 229 18.55 4.58 61.32
CA GLY A 229 18.49 3.22 61.83
C GLY A 229 17.07 2.69 61.74
N ARG A 230 16.91 1.45 61.27
CA ARG A 230 15.60 0.81 61.02
C ARG A 230 15.45 -0.48 61.83
N ASN A 231 14.21 -0.88 62.09
CA ASN A 231 13.89 -2.19 62.67
C ASN A 231 13.77 -3.26 61.57
N GLU A 232 13.49 -4.52 61.96
CA GLU A 232 13.32 -5.65 61.03
C GLU A 232 12.17 -5.45 60.03
N ALA A 233 11.12 -4.71 60.42
CA ALA A 233 10.02 -4.33 59.53
C ALA A 233 10.37 -3.15 58.59
N GLY A 234 11.61 -2.65 58.63
CA GLY A 234 12.09 -1.56 57.79
C GLY A 234 11.68 -0.16 58.24
N HIS A 235 10.98 0.00 59.37
CA HIS A 235 10.55 1.32 59.86
C HIS A 235 11.68 2.09 60.56
N PRO A 236 11.77 3.43 60.40
CA PRO A 236 12.75 4.25 61.12
C PRO A 236 12.58 4.17 62.64
N ILE A 237 13.65 3.86 63.36
CA ILE A 237 13.70 3.82 64.83
C ILE A 237 14.73 4.81 65.41
N SER A 238 15.69 5.26 64.60
CA SER A 238 16.62 6.32 64.98
C SER A 238 17.03 7.15 63.77
N VAL A 239 17.25 8.45 63.97
CA VAL A 239 17.62 9.39 62.91
C VAL A 239 18.75 10.27 63.42
N ARG A 240 19.86 10.33 62.69
CA ARG A 240 20.99 11.20 62.99
C ARG A 240 20.94 12.42 62.06
N LEU A 241 20.90 13.59 62.67
CA LEU A 241 20.76 14.88 61.97
C LEU A 241 22.03 15.72 62.16
N ALA A 242 22.36 16.53 61.15
CA ALA A 242 23.33 17.61 61.25
C ALA A 242 22.77 18.88 60.59
N TRP A 243 23.19 20.06 61.06
CA TRP A 243 22.71 21.34 60.53
C TRP A 243 23.82 22.39 60.41
N SER A 244 23.66 23.31 59.46
CA SER A 244 24.66 24.33 59.10
C SER A 244 24.01 25.57 58.49
N HIS A 245 24.43 26.77 58.93
CA HIS A 245 24.12 28.05 58.30
C HIS A 245 24.91 28.28 57.00
N GLU A 246 25.97 27.50 56.78
CA GLU A 246 26.82 27.57 55.58
C GLU A 246 26.41 26.51 54.53
N ASN A 247 25.17 26.01 54.59
CA ASN A 247 24.66 24.96 53.70
C ASN A 247 25.55 23.70 53.62
N ALA A 248 26.29 23.41 54.69
CA ALA A 248 27.27 22.32 54.75
C ALA A 248 28.40 22.41 53.70
N ALA A 249 28.69 23.62 53.19
CA ALA A 249 29.67 23.85 52.14
C ALA A 249 31.14 23.81 52.61
N ALA A 250 31.39 23.95 53.92
CA ALA A 250 32.75 23.95 54.47
C ALA A 250 33.31 22.51 54.54
N ILE A 251 34.16 22.16 53.58
CA ILE A 251 34.82 20.85 53.43
C ILE A 251 36.34 21.05 53.38
N GLU A 252 37.08 20.11 53.97
CA GLU A 252 38.56 20.07 53.92
C GLU A 252 39.06 18.62 53.78
N GLU A 253 40.26 18.43 53.22
CA GLU A 253 40.92 17.12 53.21
C GLU A 253 41.41 16.75 54.62
N THR A 254 41.19 15.50 55.04
CA THR A 254 41.69 15.05 56.35
C THR A 254 43.22 15.09 56.43
N ALA A 255 43.91 14.84 55.31
CA ALA A 255 45.36 14.93 55.22
C ALA A 255 45.89 16.36 55.47
N ALA A 256 45.15 17.39 55.05
CA ALA A 256 45.52 18.79 55.28
C ALA A 256 45.49 19.16 56.78
N LEU A 257 44.69 18.44 57.59
CA LEU A 257 44.59 18.68 59.03
C LEU A 257 45.83 18.24 59.83
N GLU A 258 46.85 17.64 59.20
CA GLU A 258 48.14 17.47 59.86
C GLU A 258 48.83 18.81 60.11
N ASP A 259 48.62 19.82 59.24
CA ASP A 259 49.09 21.19 59.43
C ASP A 259 48.25 21.92 60.50
N VAL A 260 48.92 22.56 61.46
CA VAL A 260 48.26 23.39 62.50
C VAL A 260 47.53 24.59 61.88
N THR A 261 48.10 25.20 60.84
CA THR A 261 47.53 26.39 60.19
C THR A 261 46.21 26.08 59.49
N ALA A 262 46.17 24.96 58.75
CA ALA A 262 44.96 24.49 58.09
C ALA A 262 43.87 24.14 59.12
N ARG A 263 44.24 23.43 60.20
CA ARG A 263 43.34 23.15 61.33
C ARG A 263 42.77 24.40 61.96
N ASP A 264 43.60 25.38 62.32
CA ASP A 264 43.15 26.60 62.99
C ASP A 264 42.27 27.46 62.09
N THR A 265 42.52 27.43 60.78
CA THR A 265 41.71 28.15 59.78
C THR A 265 40.33 27.50 59.62
N PHE A 266 40.27 26.18 59.57
CA PHE A 266 39.03 25.42 59.39
C PHE A 266 38.23 25.26 60.69
N ALA A 267 38.88 25.23 61.85
CA ALA A 267 38.23 25.03 63.14
C ALA A 267 37.29 26.20 63.50
N ARG A 268 36.18 25.85 64.13
CA ARG A 268 35.24 26.77 64.77
C ARG A 268 34.81 26.23 66.13
N ALA A 269 34.64 27.15 67.08
CA ALA A 269 34.16 26.81 68.41
C ALA A 269 32.69 26.35 68.36
N LYS A 270 32.35 25.33 69.15
CA LYS A 270 31.01 24.74 69.22
C LYS A 270 30.47 24.24 67.87
N SER A 271 31.34 23.72 67.02
CA SER A 271 30.96 23.05 65.76
C SER A 271 30.97 21.53 65.90
N ALA A 272 30.31 20.87 64.96
CA ALA A 272 30.37 19.43 64.75
C ALA A 272 31.15 19.15 63.46
N TYR A 273 31.94 18.08 63.43
CA TYR A 273 32.78 17.69 62.29
C TYR A 273 32.38 16.29 61.82
N GLU A 274 32.00 16.19 60.56
CA GLU A 274 31.65 14.93 59.90
C GLU A 274 32.84 14.45 59.08
N PHE A 275 33.44 13.34 59.48
CA PHE A 275 34.50 12.67 58.73
C PHE A 275 33.90 11.65 57.78
N PHE A 276 34.20 11.80 56.49
CA PHE A 276 33.55 11.05 55.42
C PHE A 276 34.53 10.69 54.29
N SER A 277 34.09 9.81 53.40
CA SER A 277 34.82 9.36 52.21
C SER A 277 33.87 9.23 51.01
N ASP A 278 34.43 8.95 49.83
CA ASP A 278 33.61 8.63 48.65
C ASP A 278 32.71 7.41 48.89
N ALA A 279 33.15 6.43 49.68
CA ALA A 279 32.36 5.24 49.98
C ALA A 279 31.17 5.56 50.89
N THR A 280 31.35 6.43 51.89
CA THR A 280 30.22 6.83 52.77
C THR A 280 29.22 7.71 52.03
N GLU A 281 29.69 8.61 51.15
CA GLU A 281 28.82 9.49 50.35
C GLU A 281 28.10 8.73 49.23
N ALA A 282 28.65 7.60 48.76
CA ALA A 282 27.98 6.75 47.78
C ALA A 282 26.86 5.89 48.39
N GLN A 283 26.88 5.58 49.69
CA GLN A 283 25.92 4.62 50.25
C GLN A 283 24.69 5.29 50.89
N ILE A 284 24.03 6.21 50.19
CA ILE A 284 22.81 6.89 50.68
C ILE A 284 21.50 6.20 50.23
N GLY A 285 20.38 6.68 50.76
CA GLY A 285 19.07 6.04 50.55
C GLY A 285 18.89 4.75 51.35
N TRP A 286 18.07 3.85 50.81
CA TRP A 286 17.67 2.59 51.46
C TRP A 286 18.62 1.42 51.11
N PHE A 287 18.85 0.53 52.08
CA PHE A 287 19.62 -0.73 51.95
C PHE A 287 18.96 -1.85 52.78
N ASP A 288 19.07 -3.09 52.30
CA ASP A 288 18.56 -4.28 52.99
C ASP A 288 19.30 -4.52 54.30
N ALA A 289 18.62 -5.12 55.29
CA ALA A 289 19.16 -5.36 56.62
C ALA A 289 20.46 -6.18 56.63
N ASP A 290 20.68 -7.03 55.62
CA ASP A 290 21.91 -7.83 55.50
C ASP A 290 23.13 -7.00 55.04
N HIS A 291 22.92 -5.79 54.54
CA HIS A 291 23.99 -4.86 54.20
C HIS A 291 24.02 -3.70 55.18
N ALA A 292 25.10 -3.59 55.95
CA ALA A 292 25.32 -2.46 56.85
C ALA A 292 26.08 -1.36 56.09
N PRO A 293 25.39 -0.31 55.60
CA PRO A 293 26.01 0.62 54.69
C PRO A 293 27.08 1.48 55.36
N GLU A 294 28.07 1.92 54.60
CA GLU A 294 29.16 2.75 55.08
C GLU A 294 28.64 4.14 55.48
N ARG A 295 29.00 4.61 56.67
CA ARG A 295 28.48 5.86 57.24
C ARG A 295 29.61 6.73 57.77
N PRO A 296 29.47 8.07 57.67
CA PRO A 296 30.46 8.99 58.19
C PRO A 296 30.46 9.02 59.73
N ALA A 297 31.53 9.53 60.31
CA ALA A 297 31.68 9.71 61.75
C ALA A 297 31.50 11.19 62.14
N LEU A 298 30.64 11.46 63.13
CA LEU A 298 30.46 12.80 63.69
C LEU A 298 31.26 12.96 64.97
N SER A 299 31.99 14.07 65.08
CA SER A 299 32.86 14.40 66.21
C SER A 299 32.65 15.84 66.67
N ALA A 300 32.79 16.07 67.98
CA ALA A 300 32.84 17.43 68.56
C ALA A 300 34.23 18.07 68.45
N VAL A 301 35.25 17.30 68.04
CA VAL A 301 36.63 17.76 67.88
C VAL A 301 37.12 17.51 66.46
N LEU A 302 37.87 18.46 65.91
CA LEU A 302 38.48 18.37 64.57
C LEU A 302 39.73 17.48 64.57
N HIS A 303 40.43 17.37 65.71
CA HIS A 303 41.66 16.59 65.83
C HIS A 303 41.76 15.95 67.24
N PRO A 304 42.19 14.68 67.39
CA PRO A 304 42.62 13.76 66.32
C PRO A 304 41.49 13.43 65.35
N ILE A 305 41.86 13.09 64.11
CA ILE A 305 40.93 12.68 63.06
C ILE A 305 40.14 11.46 63.56
N ALA A 306 38.82 11.46 63.37
CA ALA A 306 38.01 10.31 63.74
C ALA A 306 38.35 9.13 62.82
N GLU A 307 38.59 7.95 63.40
CA GLU A 307 38.83 6.74 62.62
C GLU A 307 37.50 6.04 62.26
N PRO A 308 37.41 5.38 61.09
CA PRO A 308 36.30 4.49 60.83
C PRO A 308 36.30 3.34 61.83
N GLY A 309 35.10 2.84 62.18
CA GLY A 309 34.98 1.66 63.02
C GLY A 309 35.70 0.44 62.41
N THR A 310 36.08 -0.54 63.23
CA THR A 310 36.81 -1.73 62.77
C THR A 310 36.12 -2.40 61.58
N GLY A 311 36.85 -2.55 60.46
CA GLY A 311 36.35 -3.15 59.23
C GLY A 311 35.42 -2.27 58.38
N LYS A 312 35.22 -1.00 58.76
CA LYS A 312 34.45 0.00 58.00
C LYS A 312 35.36 0.82 57.08
N ASN A 313 34.74 1.50 56.13
CA ASN A 313 35.40 2.28 55.09
C ASN A 313 36.51 1.51 54.36
N GLY A 314 36.34 0.20 54.19
CA GLY A 314 37.33 -0.68 53.55
C GLY A 314 38.67 -0.76 54.29
N GLY A 315 38.70 -0.44 55.59
CA GLY A 315 39.92 -0.39 56.40
C GLY A 315 40.82 0.82 56.13
N LYS A 316 40.32 1.84 55.42
CA LYS A 316 41.04 3.09 55.13
C LYS A 316 40.53 4.23 56.03
N PRO A 317 41.35 5.23 56.38
CA PRO A 317 40.89 6.42 57.09
C PRO A 317 39.90 7.22 56.23
N PHE A 318 39.11 8.08 56.87
CA PHE A 318 38.26 9.04 56.13
C PHE A 318 39.14 10.03 55.36
N SER A 319 38.72 10.41 54.15
CA SER A 319 39.52 11.27 53.26
C SER A 319 39.15 12.74 53.38
N HIS A 320 37.94 13.06 53.86
CA HIS A 320 37.45 14.43 53.97
C HIS A 320 36.76 14.68 55.31
N VAL A 321 36.68 15.95 55.70
CA VAL A 321 35.89 16.43 56.83
C VAL A 321 34.94 17.54 56.38
N ARG A 322 33.70 17.53 56.88
CA ARG A 322 32.70 18.58 56.67
C ARG A 322 32.36 19.23 58.00
N ARG A 323 32.28 20.57 58.02
CA ARG A 323 31.93 21.34 59.21
C ARG A 323 30.43 21.62 59.27
N TRP A 324 29.85 21.33 60.42
CA TRP A 324 28.46 21.56 60.78
C TRP A 324 28.38 22.48 62.00
N ASP A 325 27.28 23.21 62.14
CA ASP A 325 27.03 24.03 63.33
C ASP A 325 26.61 23.17 64.52
N GLY A 326 25.89 22.07 64.27
CA GLY A 326 25.53 21.10 65.29
C GLY A 326 25.00 19.81 64.69
N ALA A 327 24.93 18.78 65.52
CA ALA A 327 24.42 17.47 65.15
C ALA A 327 23.85 16.74 66.37
N CYS A 328 22.95 15.78 66.15
CA CYS A 328 22.40 14.94 67.21
C CYS A 328 21.82 13.63 66.66
N THR A 329 21.51 12.71 67.57
CA THR A 329 20.73 11.50 67.27
C THR A 329 19.38 11.57 67.95
N LEU A 330 18.35 11.33 67.18
CA LEU A 330 16.98 11.17 67.64
C LEU A 330 16.70 9.67 67.74
N ASP A 331 16.33 9.22 68.94
CA ASP A 331 15.85 7.87 69.18
C ASP A 331 14.32 7.93 69.22
N LEU A 332 13.68 7.46 68.13
CA LEU A 332 12.24 7.55 67.94
C LEU A 332 11.50 6.54 68.83
N SER A 333 12.18 5.45 69.22
CA SER A 333 11.60 4.41 70.07
C SER A 333 11.49 4.83 71.54
N SER A 334 12.51 5.52 72.06
CA SER A 334 12.54 6.05 73.43
C SER A 334 12.14 7.51 73.54
N ASN A 335 11.82 8.16 72.41
CA ASN A 335 11.52 9.58 72.29
C ASN A 335 12.58 10.45 73.01
N SER A 336 13.87 10.19 72.73
CA SER A 336 15.00 10.86 73.37
C SER A 336 16.01 11.43 72.38
N VAL A 337 16.75 12.46 72.79
CA VAL A 337 17.87 13.05 72.03
C VAL A 337 19.18 12.58 72.65
N LYS A 338 20.08 12.03 71.82
CA LYS A 338 21.39 11.50 72.20
C LYS A 338 22.49 12.15 71.36
N ASP A 339 23.72 12.11 71.84
CA ASP A 339 24.93 12.55 71.13
C ASP A 339 24.82 13.96 70.52
N ALA A 340 24.17 14.88 71.24
CA ALA A 340 24.02 16.26 70.79
C ALA A 340 25.35 17.01 70.93
N ILE A 341 25.82 17.57 69.82
CA ILE A 341 27.09 18.30 69.73
C ILE A 341 26.89 19.59 68.94
N GLY A 342 27.73 20.59 69.22
CA GLY A 342 27.70 21.90 68.55
C GLY A 342 26.69 22.90 69.13
N THR A 343 26.16 23.77 68.27
CA THR A 343 25.18 24.83 68.59
C THR A 343 23.75 24.46 68.22
N GLY A 344 22.77 25.12 68.86
CA GLY A 344 21.35 24.80 68.70
C GLY A 344 20.85 23.83 69.78
N LYS A 345 19.57 23.95 70.14
CA LYS A 345 18.91 23.08 71.13
C LYS A 345 17.90 22.19 70.43
N MET A 346 18.13 20.89 70.45
CA MET A 346 17.22 19.89 69.89
C MET A 346 16.32 19.30 70.99
N ASN A 347 15.03 19.18 70.71
CA ASN A 347 14.07 18.44 71.52
C ASN A 347 13.25 17.48 70.64
N LEU A 348 12.75 16.38 71.23
CA LEU A 348 11.92 15.40 70.54
C LEU A 348 10.65 15.14 71.34
N ASN A 349 9.50 15.55 70.80
CA ASN A 349 8.20 15.42 71.46
C ASN A 349 7.24 14.63 70.58
N SER A 350 6.86 13.43 71.00
CA SER A 350 5.88 12.58 70.30
C SER A 350 6.19 12.37 68.81
N GLY A 351 7.47 12.20 68.46
CA GLY A 351 7.92 12.06 67.07
C GLY A 351 8.00 13.37 66.27
N THR A 352 7.93 14.54 66.92
CA THR A 352 8.25 15.83 66.31
C THR A 352 9.57 16.36 66.86
N ALA A 353 10.56 16.57 65.99
CA ALA A 353 11.86 17.10 66.36
C ALA A 353 11.88 18.63 66.22
N GLY A 354 12.15 19.34 67.32
CA GLY A 354 12.28 20.80 67.35
C GLY A 354 13.74 21.21 67.48
N LEU A 355 14.28 21.91 66.50
CA LEU A 355 15.58 22.55 66.56
C LEU A 355 15.39 24.04 66.83
N THR A 356 15.78 24.50 68.01
CA THR A 356 15.76 25.92 68.37
C THR A 356 17.15 26.53 68.17
N LEU A 357 17.23 27.54 67.32
CA LEU A 357 18.41 28.36 67.05
C LEU A 357 18.24 29.77 67.62
N ASP A 358 19.21 30.64 67.38
CA ASP A 358 19.16 32.03 67.86
C ASP A 358 18.09 32.87 67.13
N SER A 359 17.81 32.56 65.87
CA SER A 359 16.88 33.34 65.04
C SER A 359 15.50 32.69 64.81
N PHE A 360 15.41 31.36 64.84
CA PHE A 360 14.16 30.64 64.58
C PHE A 360 14.15 29.26 65.22
N THR A 361 12.96 28.66 65.27
CA THR A 361 12.76 27.24 65.58
C THR A 361 12.27 26.52 64.34
N LEU A 362 12.90 25.39 64.02
CA LEU A 362 12.50 24.47 62.97
C LEU A 362 11.90 23.22 63.59
N GLU A 363 10.73 22.80 63.11
CA GLU A 363 10.02 21.59 63.53
C GLU A 363 10.00 20.58 62.38
N LEU A 364 10.41 19.34 62.63
CA LEU A 364 10.30 18.20 61.71
C LEU A 364 9.29 17.19 62.24
N ALA A 365 8.25 16.89 61.46
CA ALA A 365 7.30 15.83 61.74
C ALA A 365 7.85 14.47 61.28
N LEU A 366 8.45 13.72 62.21
CA LEU A 366 9.11 12.44 61.94
C LEU A 366 8.21 11.22 62.22
N LYS A 367 7.10 11.43 62.94
CA LYS A 367 6.17 10.35 63.29
C LYS A 367 5.51 9.79 62.02
N ASP A 368 5.58 8.47 61.86
CA ASP A 368 5.02 7.71 60.73
C ASP A 368 5.55 8.16 59.35
N ALA A 369 6.58 9.03 59.34
CA ALA A 369 7.22 9.52 58.13
C ALA A 369 8.30 8.53 57.67
N GLU A 370 8.35 8.32 56.36
CA GLU A 370 9.46 7.68 55.70
C GLU A 370 10.61 8.69 55.60
N ILE A 371 11.81 8.27 56.03
CA ILE A 371 12.98 9.14 56.15
C ILE A 371 14.18 8.42 55.54
N LEU A 372 14.87 9.09 54.62
CA LEU A 372 16.03 8.58 53.93
C LEU A 372 17.30 9.32 54.36
N ALA A 373 18.44 8.63 54.33
CA ALA A 373 19.73 9.30 54.46
C ALA A 373 19.96 10.17 53.22
N GLY A 374 20.31 11.43 53.41
CA GLY A 374 20.37 12.45 52.36
C GLY A 374 19.11 13.31 52.23
N ASP A 375 18.05 13.07 53.02
CA ASP A 375 16.94 14.03 53.14
C ASP A 375 17.42 15.30 53.83
N TYR A 376 17.12 16.46 53.26
CA TYR A 376 17.44 17.74 53.88
C TYR A 376 16.38 18.81 53.62
N TRP A 377 16.37 19.82 54.49
CA TRP A 377 15.48 20.99 54.38
C TRP A 377 16.30 22.27 54.42
N LEU A 378 15.84 23.27 53.68
CA LEU A 378 16.54 24.53 53.47
C LEU A 378 15.72 25.72 53.95
N VAL A 379 16.37 26.62 54.68
CA VAL A 379 15.79 27.88 55.14
C VAL A 379 16.63 29.04 54.61
N GLU A 380 16.04 29.88 53.78
CA GLU A 380 16.65 31.11 53.32
C GLU A 380 16.61 32.16 54.42
N LEU A 381 17.78 32.74 54.70
CA LEU A 381 17.93 33.84 55.64
C LEU A 381 18.39 35.09 54.87
N ARG A 382 17.64 36.18 55.02
CA ARG A 382 17.86 37.44 54.30
C ARG A 382 17.79 38.62 55.27
N ARG A 383 18.95 39.10 55.71
CA ARG A 383 19.09 40.18 56.70
C ARG A 383 18.32 41.46 56.35
N PHE A 384 18.36 41.83 55.06
CA PHE A 384 17.81 43.10 54.57
C PHE A 384 16.43 42.96 53.89
N ALA A 385 15.83 41.76 53.92
CA ALA A 385 14.48 41.58 53.42
C ALA A 385 13.43 42.19 54.38
N ALA A 386 12.21 42.38 53.87
CA ALA A 386 11.05 42.74 54.69
C ALA A 386 10.87 41.69 55.80
N GLN A 387 10.38 42.10 56.98
CA GLN A 387 10.40 41.26 58.19
C GLN A 387 9.79 39.87 57.99
N GLN A 388 8.69 39.79 57.24
CA GLN A 388 8.01 38.53 56.90
C GLN A 388 8.81 37.63 55.94
N ASP A 389 9.74 38.19 55.17
CA ASP A 389 10.54 37.50 54.15
C ASP A 389 11.98 37.22 54.61
N ARG A 390 12.35 37.62 55.83
CA ARG A 390 13.71 37.41 56.38
C ARG A 390 14.04 35.96 56.62
N ILE A 391 13.03 35.14 56.86
CA ILE A 391 13.13 33.71 57.10
C ILE A 391 12.12 33.02 56.21
N ARG A 392 12.60 32.23 55.26
CA ARG A 392 11.76 31.52 54.31
C ARG A 392 12.16 30.05 54.21
N LEU A 393 11.25 29.15 54.58
CA LEU A 393 11.40 27.72 54.37
C LEU A 393 11.16 27.41 52.88
N LEU A 394 12.14 26.80 52.21
CA LEU A 394 11.99 26.34 50.82
C LEU A 394 11.02 25.15 50.76
N GLY A 395 10.28 25.04 49.66
CA GLY A 395 9.29 23.97 49.45
C GLY A 395 8.01 24.06 50.30
N GLY A 396 7.92 25.00 51.25
CA GLY A 396 6.78 25.18 52.14
C GLY A 396 5.84 26.34 51.74
N THR A 397 4.60 26.29 52.23
CA THR A 397 3.65 27.42 52.13
C THR A 397 3.57 28.11 53.50
N ASP A 398 3.78 29.43 53.55
CA ASP A 398 3.79 30.23 54.78
C ASP A 398 4.70 29.67 55.89
N ASN A 399 5.91 29.24 55.51
CA ASN A 399 6.88 28.60 56.39
C ASN A 399 6.40 27.29 57.07
N LYS A 400 5.45 26.59 56.45
CA LYS A 400 4.91 25.32 56.96
C LYS A 400 4.89 24.24 55.88
N ASN A 401 4.85 22.99 56.36
CA ASN A 401 4.60 21.78 55.58
C ASN A 401 5.52 21.62 54.36
N ALA A 402 6.82 21.95 54.49
CA ALA A 402 7.78 21.68 53.43
C ALA A 402 8.19 20.21 53.44
N LEU A 403 8.14 19.55 52.28
CA LEU A 403 8.79 18.26 52.06
C LEU A 403 10.32 18.44 52.03
N PRO A 404 11.11 17.37 52.25
CA PRO A 404 12.56 17.46 52.07
C PRO A 404 12.89 17.78 50.62
N GLU A 405 13.87 18.65 50.42
CA GLU A 405 14.53 18.91 49.12
C GLU A 405 15.63 17.87 48.84
N GLY A 406 15.52 16.72 49.50
CA GLY A 406 16.51 15.64 49.58
C GLY A 406 16.88 15.04 48.22
N VAL A 407 17.81 14.09 48.26
CA VAL A 407 18.22 13.36 47.06
C VAL A 407 17.03 12.61 46.47
N ALA A 408 16.69 12.90 45.21
CA ALA A 408 15.66 12.18 44.47
C ALA A 408 16.22 10.88 43.90
N HIS A 409 15.67 9.76 44.37
CA HIS A 409 15.96 8.41 43.92
C HIS A 409 14.98 7.97 42.83
N HIS A 410 15.50 7.29 41.82
CA HIS A 410 14.74 6.74 40.69
C HIS A 410 15.04 5.25 40.55
N PHE A 411 13.97 4.45 40.44
CA PHE A 411 14.10 2.99 40.51
C PHE A 411 13.75 2.28 39.21
N CYS A 412 14.47 1.19 38.92
CA CYS A 412 14.15 0.27 37.83
C CYS A 412 14.33 -1.18 38.31
N ALA A 413 13.24 -1.95 38.39
CA ALA A 413 13.32 -3.38 38.66
C ALA A 413 14.14 -4.06 37.56
N LEU A 414 15.09 -4.91 37.90
CA LEU A 414 15.82 -5.69 36.91
C LEU A 414 15.17 -7.06 36.81
N PHE A 415 15.65 -8.00 37.60
CA PHE A 415 15.19 -9.38 37.62
C PHE A 415 15.39 -9.97 39.01
N THR A 416 14.83 -11.14 39.25
CA THR A 416 14.95 -11.83 40.53
C THR A 416 16.07 -12.84 40.54
N ILE A 417 16.63 -13.06 41.73
CA ILE A 417 17.57 -14.14 42.03
C ILE A 417 16.86 -15.15 42.92
N GLU A 418 16.99 -16.44 42.59
CA GLU A 418 16.55 -17.57 43.40
C GLU A 418 17.75 -18.51 43.60
N GLU A 419 18.04 -18.89 44.85
CA GLU A 419 19.19 -19.74 45.21
C GLU A 419 20.54 -19.28 44.60
N GLY A 420 20.76 -17.96 44.55
CA GLY A 420 21.99 -17.35 44.02
C GLY A 420 22.10 -17.35 42.48
N LYS A 421 21.03 -17.70 41.76
CA LYS A 421 20.98 -17.69 40.28
C LYS A 421 19.85 -16.78 39.76
N PRO A 422 20.05 -16.13 38.60
CA PRO A 422 19.00 -15.31 37.99
C PRO A 422 17.84 -16.18 37.49
N ARG A 423 16.59 -15.76 37.76
CA ARG A 423 15.39 -16.37 37.17
C ARG A 423 15.26 -15.97 35.70
N GLN A 424 14.64 -16.85 34.90
CA GLN A 424 14.26 -16.51 33.53
C GLN A 424 13.23 -15.38 33.51
N LEU A 425 13.36 -14.48 32.53
CA LEU A 425 12.50 -13.31 32.40
C LEU A 425 11.13 -13.68 31.83
N SER A 426 10.10 -12.97 32.27
CA SER A 426 8.81 -12.94 31.56
C SER A 426 8.97 -12.24 30.20
N ASP A 427 8.01 -12.39 29.29
CA ASP A 427 8.00 -11.63 28.03
C ASP A 427 7.96 -10.11 28.30
N SER A 428 7.08 -9.68 29.21
CA SER A 428 6.98 -8.28 29.63
C SER A 428 8.31 -7.72 30.17
N ASP A 429 9.01 -8.48 31.03
CA ASP A 429 10.32 -8.08 31.54
C ASP A 429 11.40 -8.11 30.46
N THR A 430 11.35 -9.06 29.53
CA THR A 430 12.27 -9.13 28.39
C THR A 430 12.15 -7.87 27.54
N ARG A 431 10.93 -7.46 27.20
CA ARG A 431 10.67 -6.22 26.43
C ARG A 431 11.17 -4.98 27.15
N ARG A 432 10.99 -4.92 28.46
CA ARG A 432 11.42 -3.81 29.31
C ARG A 432 12.94 -3.74 29.48
N LEU A 433 13.62 -4.88 29.57
CA LEU A 433 15.06 -4.96 29.81
C LEU A 433 15.89 -5.15 28.53
N SER A 434 15.24 -5.25 27.37
CA SER A 434 15.88 -5.35 26.06
C SER A 434 15.09 -4.57 25.00
N PHE A 435 14.85 -3.27 25.24
CA PHE A 435 14.18 -2.45 24.22
C PHE A 435 15.21 -1.98 23.16
N PRO A 436 14.97 -2.22 21.86
CA PRO A 436 15.75 -1.60 20.79
C PRO A 436 15.32 -0.14 20.58
N PRO A 437 16.05 0.65 19.76
CA PRO A 437 15.56 1.96 19.30
C PRO A 437 14.15 1.85 18.72
N LEU A 438 13.28 2.87 18.86
CA LEU A 438 11.90 2.76 18.34
C LEU A 438 11.85 2.58 16.83
N THR A 439 12.86 3.08 16.11
CA THR A 439 12.99 2.85 14.67
C THR A 439 13.18 1.37 14.33
N ASP A 440 13.64 0.56 15.29
CA ASP A 440 13.97 -0.84 15.15
C ASP A 440 13.13 -1.73 16.10
N ILE A 441 11.99 -1.24 16.61
CA ILE A 441 11.14 -2.01 17.53
C ILE A 441 10.45 -3.16 16.79
N PRO A 442 10.76 -4.44 17.11
CA PRO A 442 10.09 -5.57 16.49
C PRO A 442 8.70 -5.76 17.11
N ALA A 443 7.81 -6.43 16.38
CA ALA A 443 6.46 -6.73 16.87
C ALA A 443 6.45 -7.57 18.16
N THR A 444 7.50 -8.36 18.43
CA THR A 444 7.68 -9.10 19.69
C THR A 444 7.88 -8.19 20.89
N HIS A 445 8.23 -6.91 20.68
CA HIS A 445 8.48 -5.94 21.75
C HIS A 445 7.33 -4.96 21.98
N ILE A 446 6.19 -5.18 21.31
CA ILE A 446 4.99 -4.35 21.46
C ILE A 446 3.93 -5.17 22.20
N SER A 447 3.47 -4.66 23.35
CA SER A 447 2.41 -5.30 24.13
C SER A 447 1.13 -5.41 23.32
N PHE A 448 0.41 -6.50 23.51
CA PHE A 448 -0.91 -6.67 22.97
C PHE A 448 -1.89 -6.96 24.12
N ASP A 449 -2.95 -6.17 24.21
CA ASP A 449 -4.06 -6.38 25.15
C ASP A 449 -5.28 -6.85 24.36
N PRO A 450 -5.52 -8.17 24.27
CA PRO A 450 -6.58 -8.71 23.44
C PRO A 450 -7.96 -8.36 24.03
N GLN A 451 -8.68 -7.48 23.36
CA GLN A 451 -10.11 -7.23 23.62
C GLN A 451 -10.99 -8.44 23.25
N CYS A 452 -10.42 -9.43 22.54
CA CYS A 452 -11.07 -10.68 22.16
C CYS A 452 -10.17 -11.87 22.56
N PRO A 453 -10.18 -12.29 23.84
CA PRO A 453 -9.28 -13.33 24.36
C PRO A 453 -9.43 -14.66 23.63
N ASP A 454 -10.66 -15.03 23.28
CA ASP A 454 -11.00 -16.29 22.60
C ASP A 454 -10.38 -16.41 21.20
N PHE A 455 -9.99 -15.28 20.59
CA PHE A 455 -9.49 -15.23 19.21
C PHE A 455 -7.96 -15.15 19.14
N PHE A 456 -7.35 -14.46 20.09
CA PHE A 456 -5.90 -14.25 20.12
C PHE A 456 -5.19 -15.19 21.11
N ASP A 457 -5.88 -16.19 21.67
CA ASP A 457 -5.29 -17.29 22.45
C ASP A 457 -4.32 -16.82 23.57
N ASN A 458 -4.68 -15.74 24.28
CA ASN A 458 -3.85 -15.06 25.27
C ASN A 458 -2.51 -14.50 24.75
N SER A 459 -2.40 -14.14 23.46
CA SER A 459 -1.23 -13.47 22.88
C SER A 459 -0.78 -12.29 23.76
N GLU A 460 0.49 -12.28 24.17
CA GLU A 460 1.05 -11.28 25.08
C GLU A 460 1.69 -10.09 24.31
N ASN A 461 2.01 -10.30 23.03
CA ASN A 461 2.63 -9.33 22.14
C ASN A 461 2.01 -9.32 20.73
N VAL A 462 2.29 -8.26 19.97
CA VAL A 462 1.72 -8.06 18.63
C VAL A 462 2.20 -9.12 17.63
N ALA A 463 3.42 -9.67 17.79
CA ALA A 463 3.90 -10.72 16.90
C ALA A 463 3.07 -11.99 17.04
N GLU A 464 2.76 -12.42 18.26
CA GLU A 464 1.87 -13.57 18.53
C GLU A 464 0.47 -13.31 17.95
N ALA A 465 -0.09 -12.11 18.17
CA ALA A 465 -1.40 -11.76 17.61
C ALA A 465 -1.42 -11.78 16.07
N LEU A 466 -0.35 -11.31 15.44
CA LEU A 466 -0.19 -11.38 13.98
C LEU A 466 -0.01 -12.82 13.51
N ASN A 467 0.70 -13.66 14.24
CA ASN A 467 0.82 -15.08 13.93
C ASN A 467 -0.55 -15.77 14.02
N SER A 468 -1.34 -15.51 15.07
CA SER A 468 -2.72 -16.00 15.20
C SER A 468 -3.62 -15.53 14.06
N LEU A 469 -3.45 -14.30 13.58
CA LEU A 469 -4.15 -13.80 12.39
C LEU A 469 -3.70 -14.49 11.10
N CYS A 470 -2.41 -14.79 10.98
CA CYS A 470 -1.85 -15.46 9.80
C CYS A 470 -2.26 -16.93 9.76
N ASP A 471 -2.52 -17.55 10.91
CA ASP A 471 -3.01 -18.92 11.05
C ASP A 471 -4.53 -19.05 10.94
N LEU A 472 -5.26 -17.96 10.61
CA LEU A 472 -6.70 -18.00 10.39
C LEU A 472 -7.07 -18.90 9.23
N ASP A 473 -7.82 -19.95 9.53
CA ASP A 473 -8.47 -20.75 8.51
C ASP A 473 -9.93 -20.33 8.28
N ALA A 474 -10.47 -20.72 7.13
CA ALA A 474 -11.86 -20.39 6.77
C ALA A 474 -12.91 -21.06 7.69
N THR A 475 -12.55 -22.05 8.51
CA THR A 475 -13.45 -22.70 9.48
C THR A 475 -13.71 -21.82 10.68
N GLN A 476 -12.78 -20.92 11.00
CA GLN A 476 -12.86 -20.00 12.14
C GLN A 476 -13.54 -18.66 11.79
N VAL A 477 -13.77 -18.38 10.50
CA VAL A 477 -14.44 -17.16 10.04
C VAL A 477 -15.95 -17.38 9.96
N ALA A 478 -16.70 -16.65 10.79
CA ALA A 478 -18.16 -16.68 10.79
C ALA A 478 -18.74 -16.20 9.45
N TYR A 479 -19.77 -16.90 8.97
CA TYR A 479 -20.51 -16.55 7.77
C TYR A 479 -22.00 -16.48 8.08
N HIS A 480 -22.61 -15.34 7.79
CA HIS A 480 -24.04 -15.11 7.97
C HIS A 480 -24.68 -14.88 6.60
N PRO A 481 -25.40 -15.87 6.03
CA PRO A 481 -26.07 -15.70 4.75
C PRO A 481 -27.19 -14.66 4.86
N SER A 482 -27.38 -13.87 3.80
CA SER A 482 -28.47 -12.91 3.71
C SER A 482 -29.84 -13.60 3.69
N ASP A 483 -30.83 -12.99 4.35
CA ASP A 483 -32.21 -13.49 4.39
C ASP A 483 -32.74 -13.82 2.98
N GLY A 484 -33.26 -15.04 2.81
CA GLY A 484 -33.76 -15.55 1.52
C GLY A 484 -32.76 -16.36 0.69
N CYS A 485 -31.52 -16.58 1.18
CA CYS A 485 -30.55 -17.44 0.51
C CYS A 485 -30.67 -18.91 0.96
N GLU A 486 -31.71 -19.62 0.48
CA GLU A 486 -31.95 -21.05 0.74
C GLU A 486 -30.71 -21.94 0.46
N ARG A 487 -29.85 -21.50 -0.46
CA ARG A 487 -28.64 -22.22 -0.88
C ARG A 487 -27.58 -22.38 0.24
N PHE A 488 -27.55 -21.45 1.18
CA PHE A 488 -26.61 -21.46 2.31
C PHE A 488 -27.31 -21.58 3.66
N GLU A 489 -28.53 -22.13 3.67
CA GLU A 489 -29.23 -22.46 4.91
C GLU A 489 -28.36 -23.35 5.81
N ASP A 490 -28.38 -23.10 7.12
CA ASP A 490 -27.55 -23.76 8.15
C ASP A 490 -26.02 -23.61 8.03
N VAL A 491 -25.51 -22.76 7.14
CA VAL A 491 -24.07 -22.45 7.04
C VAL A 491 -23.68 -21.43 8.10
N LYS A 492 -22.66 -21.74 8.90
CA LYS A 492 -22.17 -20.87 9.98
C LYS A 492 -20.76 -20.32 9.76
N THR A 493 -19.98 -20.93 8.86
CA THR A 493 -18.58 -20.57 8.63
C THR A 493 -18.27 -20.45 7.13
N VAL A 494 -17.24 -19.67 6.78
CA VAL A 494 -16.82 -19.48 5.39
C VAL A 494 -16.39 -20.80 4.75
N HIS A 495 -15.72 -21.68 5.49
CA HIS A 495 -15.36 -23.01 5.00
C HIS A 495 -16.59 -23.86 4.63
N GLN A 496 -17.65 -23.86 5.45
CA GLN A 496 -18.89 -24.56 5.13
C GLN A 496 -19.59 -23.97 3.89
N ALA A 497 -19.51 -22.66 3.69
CA ALA A 497 -20.00 -22.00 2.48
C ALA A 497 -19.21 -22.47 1.25
N LEU A 498 -17.88 -22.52 1.35
CA LEU A 498 -16.98 -22.98 0.29
C LEU A 498 -17.18 -24.48 -0.02
N GLU A 499 -17.35 -25.34 0.98
CA GLU A 499 -17.68 -26.76 0.77
C GLU A 499 -19.03 -26.93 0.07
N LYS A 500 -20.07 -26.20 0.50
CA LYS A 500 -21.37 -26.21 -0.18
C LYS A 500 -21.24 -25.70 -1.61
N MET A 501 -20.37 -24.72 -1.89
CA MET A 501 -20.10 -24.26 -3.25
C MET A 501 -19.39 -25.34 -4.10
N CYS A 502 -18.39 -26.02 -3.54
CA CYS A 502 -17.66 -27.07 -4.23
C CYS A 502 -18.54 -28.30 -4.55
N LYS A 503 -19.50 -28.64 -3.67
CA LYS A 503 -20.47 -29.72 -3.89
C LYS A 503 -21.52 -29.43 -4.97
N VAL A 504 -21.64 -28.18 -5.43
CA VAL A 504 -22.57 -27.81 -6.53
C VAL A 504 -21.92 -27.95 -7.92
N GLN A 505 -20.69 -28.45 -8.00
CA GLN A 505 -19.94 -28.50 -9.26
C GLN A 505 -20.11 -29.76 -10.13
N ASP A 506 -21.02 -30.69 -9.81
CA ASP A 506 -21.32 -31.82 -10.70
C ASP A 506 -22.63 -31.65 -11.50
N ASP A 507 -22.43 -31.39 -12.80
CA ASP A 507 -23.16 -31.92 -13.96
C ASP A 507 -24.53 -31.39 -14.43
N THR A 508 -25.12 -30.34 -13.86
CA THR A 508 -26.27 -29.69 -14.56
C THR A 508 -25.89 -28.39 -15.24
N ALA A 509 -25.05 -27.55 -14.63
CA ALA A 509 -24.63 -26.30 -15.25
C ALA A 509 -23.59 -26.53 -16.36
N ILE A 510 -22.55 -27.33 -16.09
CA ILE A 510 -21.47 -27.60 -17.05
C ILE A 510 -22.01 -28.41 -18.23
N THR A 511 -22.77 -29.47 -18.00
CA THR A 511 -23.40 -30.28 -19.07
C THR A 511 -24.35 -29.45 -19.94
N ARG A 512 -25.10 -28.51 -19.33
CA ARG A 512 -25.96 -27.58 -20.05
C ARG A 512 -25.15 -26.54 -20.81
N VAL A 513 -24.04 -26.05 -20.26
CA VAL A 513 -23.08 -25.16 -20.93
C VAL A 513 -22.42 -25.89 -22.10
N LEU A 514 -21.90 -27.10 -21.93
CA LEU A 514 -21.30 -27.90 -22.99
C LEU A 514 -22.32 -28.24 -24.08
N ARG A 515 -23.58 -28.51 -23.74
CA ARG A 515 -24.63 -28.73 -24.73
C ARG A 515 -25.07 -27.45 -25.46
N LEU A 516 -25.11 -26.31 -24.78
CA LEU A 516 -25.54 -25.03 -25.35
C LEU A 516 -24.42 -24.29 -26.09
N MET A 517 -23.17 -24.47 -25.64
CA MET A 517 -21.99 -23.72 -26.07
C MET A 517 -20.96 -24.58 -26.79
N MET A 518 -20.96 -25.91 -26.66
CA MET A 518 -20.11 -26.77 -27.47
C MET A 518 -20.95 -27.60 -28.43
N ASP A 519 -20.36 -27.99 -29.55
CA ASP A 519 -20.95 -29.02 -30.41
C ASP A 519 -20.74 -30.40 -29.79
N TRP A 520 -21.25 -31.45 -30.43
CA TRP A 520 -21.01 -32.83 -30.06
C TRP A 520 -20.24 -33.57 -31.16
N GLY A 521 -19.51 -34.61 -30.78
CA GLY A 521 -18.59 -35.32 -31.66
C GLY A 521 -17.30 -35.72 -30.95
N VAL A 522 -16.30 -36.11 -31.73
CA VAL A 522 -14.93 -36.25 -31.24
C VAL A 522 -14.34 -34.86 -31.01
N ILE A 523 -13.80 -34.60 -29.82
CA ILE A 523 -13.12 -33.34 -29.48
C ILE A 523 -11.68 -33.40 -29.99
N CYS A 524 -10.94 -34.41 -29.55
CA CYS A 524 -9.56 -34.63 -29.92
C CYS A 524 -9.21 -36.12 -29.86
N GLY A 525 -8.17 -36.51 -30.60
CA GLY A 525 -7.72 -37.90 -30.64
C GLY A 525 -8.66 -38.84 -31.41
N ILE A 526 -8.62 -40.12 -31.04
CA ILE A 526 -9.34 -41.24 -31.65
C ILE A 526 -9.06 -41.38 -33.15
N ARG A 527 -8.03 -42.17 -33.50
CA ARG A 527 -7.74 -42.60 -34.88
C ARG A 527 -8.11 -44.07 -35.04
N LEU A 528 -9.01 -44.38 -35.97
CA LEU A 528 -9.40 -45.75 -36.28
C LEU A 528 -8.34 -46.42 -37.18
N THR A 529 -8.05 -47.68 -36.91
CA THR A 529 -7.12 -48.51 -37.69
C THR A 529 -7.62 -49.94 -37.79
N LEU A 530 -7.24 -50.64 -38.88
CA LEU A 530 -7.45 -52.07 -39.04
C LEU A 530 -6.13 -52.81 -38.80
N PRO A 531 -6.03 -53.65 -37.76
CA PRO A 531 -4.87 -54.50 -37.57
C PRO A 531 -4.69 -55.45 -38.76
N THR A 532 -3.52 -55.46 -39.39
CA THR A 532 -3.22 -56.17 -40.65
C THR A 532 -3.51 -57.67 -40.64
N ARG A 533 -3.59 -58.31 -39.46
CA ARG A 533 -3.87 -59.75 -39.29
C ARG A 533 -5.34 -60.08 -39.04
N PHE A 534 -6.20 -59.12 -38.69
CA PHE A 534 -7.56 -59.40 -38.21
C PHE A 534 -8.59 -58.56 -38.96
N ARG A 535 -9.22 -59.15 -39.98
CA ARG A 535 -10.26 -58.48 -40.77
C ARG A 535 -11.59 -58.26 -40.04
N THR A 536 -11.71 -58.63 -38.77
CA THR A 536 -12.93 -58.42 -37.95
C THR A 536 -12.71 -57.48 -36.77
N THR A 537 -11.48 -57.02 -36.56
CA THR A 537 -11.10 -56.19 -35.42
C THR A 537 -10.88 -54.75 -35.84
N VAL A 538 -11.46 -53.80 -35.09
CA VAL A 538 -11.17 -52.37 -35.22
C VAL A 538 -10.34 -51.92 -34.02
N ALA A 539 -9.27 -51.16 -34.26
CA ALA A 539 -8.46 -50.55 -33.21
C ALA A 539 -8.57 -49.02 -33.26
N TRP A 540 -8.43 -48.37 -32.11
CA TRP A 540 -8.48 -46.91 -31.99
C TRP A 540 -7.43 -46.35 -31.02
N SER A 541 -6.98 -45.11 -31.27
CA SER A 541 -6.15 -44.36 -30.33
C SER A 541 -6.98 -43.73 -29.20
N GLY A 542 -6.31 -43.33 -28.10
CA GLY A 542 -6.97 -42.55 -27.05
C GLY A 542 -7.41 -41.15 -27.53
N GLY A 543 -8.33 -40.54 -26.80
CA GLY A 543 -8.88 -39.21 -27.05
C GLY A 543 -10.10 -38.92 -26.20
N THR A 544 -10.88 -37.91 -26.57
CA THR A 544 -12.08 -37.49 -25.82
C THR A 544 -13.24 -37.25 -26.78
N ILE A 545 -14.43 -37.72 -26.42
CA ILE A 545 -15.69 -37.47 -27.14
C ILE A 545 -16.66 -36.67 -26.27
N LEU A 546 -17.49 -35.84 -26.91
CA LEU A 546 -18.60 -35.11 -26.30
C LEU A 546 -19.90 -35.58 -26.94
N ASN A 547 -20.82 -36.12 -26.14
CA ASN A 547 -22.09 -36.62 -26.67
C ASN A 547 -23.18 -35.53 -26.73
N ARG A 548 -24.31 -35.84 -27.35
CA ARG A 548 -25.45 -34.90 -27.54
C ARG A 548 -26.14 -34.47 -26.25
N ALA A 549 -25.92 -35.20 -25.16
CA ALA A 549 -26.43 -34.83 -23.84
C ALA A 549 -25.54 -33.78 -23.15
N GLY A 550 -24.34 -33.51 -23.66
CA GLY A 550 -23.36 -32.60 -23.06
C GLY A 550 -22.35 -33.31 -22.15
N GLN A 551 -22.24 -34.64 -22.22
CA GLN A 551 -21.33 -35.43 -21.39
C GLN A 551 -19.98 -35.62 -22.10
N LEU A 552 -18.90 -35.29 -21.40
CA LEU A 552 -17.52 -35.58 -21.82
C LEU A 552 -17.15 -37.01 -21.44
N ILE A 553 -16.58 -37.75 -22.39
CA ILE A 553 -16.18 -39.14 -22.20
C ILE A 553 -14.74 -39.29 -22.68
N ASP A 554 -13.86 -39.68 -21.76
CA ASP A 554 -12.47 -40.03 -22.10
C ASP A 554 -12.39 -41.44 -22.67
N VAL A 555 -11.85 -41.53 -23.87
CA VAL A 555 -11.66 -42.76 -24.63
C VAL A 555 -10.21 -43.19 -24.50
N LYS A 556 -9.98 -44.35 -23.87
CA LYS A 556 -8.65 -45.00 -23.86
C LYS A 556 -8.41 -45.72 -25.18
N SER A 557 -7.15 -45.83 -25.60
CA SER A 557 -6.78 -46.63 -26.77
C SER A 557 -7.16 -48.09 -26.57
N GLY A 558 -7.67 -48.74 -27.61
CA GLY A 558 -8.14 -50.12 -27.51
C GLY A 558 -8.39 -50.76 -28.87
N SER A 559 -8.82 -52.01 -28.85
CA SER A 559 -9.27 -52.75 -30.03
C SER A 559 -10.45 -53.64 -29.68
N PHE A 560 -11.38 -53.84 -30.61
CA PHE A 560 -12.58 -54.65 -30.42
C PHE A 560 -12.86 -55.50 -31.65
N ASP A 561 -13.20 -56.77 -31.44
CA ASP A 561 -13.67 -57.66 -32.50
C ASP A 561 -15.17 -57.47 -32.70
N LEU A 562 -15.59 -56.99 -33.87
CA LEU A 562 -16.99 -56.67 -34.15
C LEU A 562 -17.91 -57.90 -34.07
N ARG A 563 -17.36 -59.12 -34.12
CA ARG A 563 -18.16 -60.35 -33.90
C ARG A 563 -18.67 -60.49 -32.47
N GLU A 564 -18.04 -59.82 -31.51
CA GLU A 564 -18.44 -59.77 -30.11
C GLU A 564 -19.43 -58.64 -29.82
N LEU A 565 -19.82 -57.87 -30.84
CA LEU A 565 -20.81 -56.81 -30.69
C LEU A 565 -22.18 -57.40 -30.35
N LYS A 566 -22.78 -56.92 -29.27
CA LYS A 566 -24.11 -57.37 -28.86
C LYS A 566 -25.17 -56.92 -29.87
N PRO A 567 -26.20 -57.74 -30.17
CA PRO A 567 -27.25 -57.39 -31.14
C PRO A 567 -27.94 -56.04 -30.84
N GLU A 568 -28.14 -55.70 -29.57
CA GLU A 568 -28.73 -54.42 -29.14
C GLU A 568 -27.90 -53.17 -29.51
N ASN A 569 -26.62 -53.35 -29.86
CA ASN A 569 -25.73 -52.26 -30.27
C ASN A 569 -25.68 -52.05 -31.79
N ILE A 570 -26.48 -52.81 -32.55
CA ILE A 570 -26.66 -52.64 -33.99
C ILE A 570 -28.03 -51.98 -34.21
N HIS A 571 -28.01 -50.71 -34.63
CA HIS A 571 -29.21 -49.91 -34.84
C HIS A 571 -29.68 -50.02 -36.29
N GLY A 572 -30.75 -50.79 -36.49
CA GLY A 572 -31.32 -51.10 -37.81
C GLY A 572 -30.91 -52.48 -38.33
N ASP A 573 -31.39 -52.84 -39.52
CA ASP A 573 -31.03 -54.09 -40.18
C ASP A 573 -29.68 -53.92 -40.91
N LEU A 574 -28.64 -54.57 -40.38
CA LEU A 574 -27.26 -54.49 -40.88
C LEU A 574 -27.17 -54.82 -42.37
N ARG A 575 -27.91 -55.84 -42.82
CA ARG A 575 -27.89 -56.28 -44.21
C ARG A 575 -28.57 -55.26 -45.12
N ALA A 576 -29.74 -54.76 -44.71
CA ALA A 576 -30.46 -53.75 -45.46
C ALA A 576 -29.68 -52.43 -45.58
N ILE A 577 -28.96 -52.02 -44.53
CA ILE A 577 -28.12 -50.81 -44.53
C ILE A 577 -26.94 -50.99 -45.50
N LEU A 578 -26.22 -52.11 -45.41
CA LEU A 578 -25.07 -52.38 -46.28
C LEU A 578 -25.48 -52.56 -47.75
N GLU A 579 -26.65 -53.14 -48.03
CA GLU A 579 -27.19 -53.26 -49.40
C GLU A 579 -27.61 -51.90 -50.00
N LYS A 580 -28.13 -50.99 -49.16
CA LYS A 580 -28.62 -49.67 -49.60
C LYS A 580 -27.51 -48.62 -49.70
N ASP A 581 -26.73 -48.47 -48.63
CA ASP A 581 -25.78 -47.36 -48.46
C ASP A 581 -24.33 -47.80 -48.73
N GLY A 582 -24.05 -49.12 -48.76
CA GLY A 582 -22.72 -49.68 -49.04
C GLY A 582 -21.70 -49.54 -47.91
N GLU A 583 -22.05 -48.82 -46.84
CA GLU A 583 -21.22 -48.53 -45.67
C GLU A 583 -22.10 -48.41 -44.41
N ILE A 584 -21.49 -48.57 -43.23
CA ILE A 584 -22.17 -48.41 -41.94
C ILE A 584 -21.36 -47.56 -40.96
N CYS A 585 -22.03 -46.71 -40.17
CA CYS A 585 -21.36 -45.85 -39.19
C CYS A 585 -20.92 -46.66 -37.98
N LEU A 586 -19.65 -46.55 -37.60
CA LEU A 586 -19.12 -46.97 -36.31
C LEU A 586 -19.24 -45.80 -35.32
N SER A 587 -19.94 -46.02 -34.21
CA SER A 587 -20.22 -45.02 -33.18
C SER A 587 -19.77 -45.50 -31.80
N MET A 588 -19.45 -44.54 -30.92
CA MET A 588 -19.12 -44.76 -29.51
C MET A 588 -20.18 -44.09 -28.61
N ALA A 589 -20.54 -44.72 -27.50
CA ALA A 589 -21.43 -44.13 -26.48
C ALA A 589 -21.05 -44.59 -25.07
N ALA A 590 -21.52 -43.89 -24.04
CA ALA A 590 -21.40 -44.33 -22.64
C ALA A 590 -22.49 -45.36 -22.32
N GLY A 591 -22.09 -46.54 -21.86
CA GLY A 591 -22.98 -47.58 -21.32
C GLY A 591 -23.39 -47.31 -19.86
N GLU A 592 -24.30 -48.14 -19.34
CA GLU A 592 -24.95 -47.95 -18.01
C GLU A 592 -23.97 -47.85 -16.82
N ASN A 593 -22.77 -48.43 -16.94
CA ASN A 593 -21.74 -48.43 -15.89
C ASN A 593 -20.63 -47.39 -16.13
N GLY A 594 -20.85 -46.41 -17.02
CA GLY A 594 -19.83 -45.43 -17.43
C GLY A 594 -18.71 -46.00 -18.31
N ARG A 595 -18.87 -47.24 -18.81
CA ARG A 595 -17.93 -47.87 -19.75
C ARG A 595 -18.28 -47.50 -21.19
N LEU A 596 -17.26 -47.33 -22.04
CA LEU A 596 -17.43 -47.04 -23.45
C LEU A 596 -17.97 -48.26 -24.21
N GLU A 597 -19.03 -48.07 -24.98
CA GLU A 597 -19.64 -49.09 -25.85
C GLU A 597 -19.53 -48.69 -27.32
N LEU A 598 -19.32 -49.69 -28.19
CA LEU A 598 -19.35 -49.52 -29.65
C LEU A 598 -20.74 -49.83 -30.18
N HIS A 599 -21.12 -49.13 -31.25
CA HIS A 599 -22.39 -49.30 -31.94
C HIS A 599 -22.22 -49.22 -33.46
N LEU A 600 -23.09 -49.90 -34.19
CA LEU A 600 -23.23 -49.79 -35.65
C LEU A 600 -24.59 -49.19 -35.99
N SER A 601 -24.65 -48.26 -36.95
CA SER A 601 -25.89 -47.57 -37.30
C SER A 601 -25.85 -46.99 -38.72
N ASP A 602 -27.01 -46.80 -39.35
CA ASP A 602 -27.10 -46.01 -40.58
C ASP A 602 -26.80 -44.53 -40.31
N ARG A 603 -26.54 -43.77 -41.38
CA ARG A 603 -26.14 -42.37 -41.28
C ARG A 603 -27.21 -41.45 -40.67
N ALA A 604 -28.49 -41.70 -40.92
CA ALA A 604 -29.55 -40.88 -40.33
C ALA A 604 -29.64 -41.13 -38.82
N THR A 605 -29.53 -42.39 -38.38
CA THR A 605 -29.54 -42.76 -36.96
C THR A 605 -28.30 -42.26 -36.22
N ALA A 606 -27.12 -42.37 -36.84
CA ALA A 606 -25.84 -41.92 -36.24
C ALA A 606 -25.78 -40.40 -35.99
N PHE A 607 -26.45 -39.60 -36.82
CA PHE A 607 -26.47 -38.13 -36.72
C PHE A 607 -27.75 -37.57 -36.07
N GLY A 608 -28.79 -38.39 -35.89
CA GLY A 608 -30.11 -38.05 -35.31
C GLY A 608 -30.78 -36.80 -35.93
N PRO A 609 -31.65 -36.05 -35.20
CA PRO A 609 -32.36 -34.91 -35.78
C PRO A 609 -31.41 -33.82 -36.31
N ALA A 610 -31.75 -33.22 -37.45
CA ALA A 610 -30.91 -32.25 -38.17
C ALA A 610 -30.71 -30.96 -37.36
N ASP A 611 -29.46 -30.63 -37.05
CA ASP A 611 -29.01 -29.34 -36.49
C ASP A 611 -28.37 -28.54 -37.64
N ARG A 612 -29.16 -27.67 -38.32
CA ARG A 612 -28.72 -26.93 -39.52
C ARG A 612 -27.74 -25.82 -39.16
N GLY A 613 -26.69 -25.65 -39.98
CA GLY A 613 -25.74 -24.54 -39.84
C GLY A 613 -26.26 -23.20 -40.37
N TYR A 614 -25.54 -22.10 -40.08
CA TYR A 614 -25.88 -20.73 -40.53
C TYR A 614 -26.07 -20.63 -42.06
N ARG A 615 -25.09 -21.07 -42.85
CA ARG A 615 -25.15 -21.04 -44.31
C ARG A 615 -26.32 -21.85 -44.87
N GLU A 616 -26.55 -23.04 -44.32
CA GLU A 616 -27.67 -23.90 -44.72
C GLU A 616 -29.03 -23.26 -44.39
N ALA A 617 -29.11 -22.42 -43.36
CA ALA A 617 -30.30 -21.65 -43.02
C ALA A 617 -30.49 -20.42 -43.94
N VAL A 618 -29.41 -19.67 -44.22
CA VAL A 618 -29.44 -18.50 -45.12
C VAL A 618 -29.71 -18.91 -46.57
N ASP A 619 -29.05 -19.94 -47.08
CA ASP A 619 -29.25 -20.42 -48.45
C ASP A 619 -30.68 -20.93 -48.65
N ALA A 620 -31.27 -21.57 -47.63
CA ALA A 620 -32.67 -21.97 -47.65
C ALA A 620 -33.63 -20.77 -47.63
N CYS A 621 -33.29 -19.70 -46.90
CA CYS A 621 -34.05 -18.45 -46.90
C CYS A 621 -34.01 -17.76 -48.27
N VAL A 622 -32.82 -17.55 -48.83
CA VAL A 622 -32.61 -16.87 -50.13
C VAL A 622 -33.26 -17.65 -51.28
N ALA A 623 -33.17 -18.99 -51.28
CA ALA A 623 -33.82 -19.83 -52.28
C ALA A 623 -35.36 -19.72 -52.28
N GLY A 624 -35.95 -19.19 -51.19
CA GLY A 624 -37.38 -18.89 -51.09
C GLY A 624 -37.83 -17.64 -51.87
N HIS A 625 -36.92 -16.75 -52.27
CA HIS A 625 -37.21 -15.55 -53.07
C HIS A 625 -37.16 -15.86 -54.58
N LYS A 626 -38.17 -15.45 -55.36
CA LYS A 626 -38.19 -15.61 -56.83
C LYS A 626 -37.19 -14.63 -57.49
N LYS A 627 -36.35 -15.10 -58.40
CA LYS A 627 -35.30 -14.30 -59.07
C LYS A 627 -35.80 -13.61 -60.34
N VAL A 628 -35.35 -12.38 -60.59
CA VAL A 628 -35.57 -11.65 -61.86
C VAL A 628 -34.70 -12.23 -62.98
N ASP A 629 -35.30 -12.55 -64.13
CA ASP A 629 -34.56 -13.04 -65.30
C ASP A 629 -34.15 -11.89 -66.23
N PHE A 630 -32.99 -11.31 -65.94
CA PHE A 630 -32.37 -10.26 -66.76
C PHE A 630 -32.14 -10.69 -68.23
N GLY A 631 -32.04 -11.99 -68.50
CA GLY A 631 -31.85 -12.52 -69.85
C GLY A 631 -33.04 -12.20 -70.78
N ASN A 632 -34.25 -12.08 -70.26
CA ASN A 632 -35.44 -11.76 -71.05
C ASN A 632 -35.53 -10.27 -71.41
N ILE A 633 -34.82 -9.40 -70.68
CA ILE A 633 -34.83 -7.95 -70.88
C ILE A 633 -33.72 -7.51 -71.83
N TYR A 634 -32.53 -8.10 -71.72
CA TYR A 634 -31.35 -7.67 -72.50
C TYR A 634 -31.23 -8.36 -73.87
N ARG A 635 -31.65 -9.63 -74.02
CA ARG A 635 -31.57 -10.36 -75.30
C ARG A 635 -32.30 -9.71 -76.48
N PRO A 636 -33.46 -9.02 -76.31
CA PRO A 636 -34.20 -8.41 -77.41
C PRO A 636 -33.60 -7.09 -77.95
N LEU A 637 -32.61 -6.50 -77.28
CA LEU A 637 -32.08 -5.17 -77.62
C LEU A 637 -31.23 -5.18 -78.90
N LYS A 638 -31.40 -4.15 -79.74
CA LYS A 638 -30.52 -3.93 -80.90
C LYS A 638 -29.12 -3.48 -80.45
N PRO A 639 -28.06 -3.65 -81.26
CA PRO A 639 -26.70 -3.27 -80.88
C PRO A 639 -26.52 -1.82 -80.39
N HIS A 640 -27.24 -0.88 -81.01
CA HIS A 640 -27.24 0.53 -80.57
C HIS A 640 -27.97 0.72 -79.23
N GLU A 641 -29.12 0.06 -79.04
CA GLU A 641 -29.89 0.10 -77.79
C GLU A 641 -29.10 -0.54 -76.63
N GLY A 642 -28.36 -1.62 -76.92
CA GLY A 642 -27.44 -2.26 -75.97
C GLY A 642 -26.33 -1.30 -75.51
N LYS A 643 -25.74 -0.50 -76.41
CA LYS A 643 -24.74 0.51 -76.06
C LYS A 643 -25.30 1.62 -75.18
N VAL A 644 -26.55 2.05 -75.43
CA VAL A 644 -27.22 3.04 -74.59
C VAL A 644 -27.43 2.50 -73.18
N VAL A 645 -27.94 1.27 -73.05
CA VAL A 645 -28.15 0.60 -71.76
C VAL A 645 -26.82 0.37 -71.03
N GLU A 646 -25.79 -0.06 -71.74
CA GLU A 646 -24.43 -0.20 -71.20
C GLU A 646 -23.89 1.13 -70.68
N SER A 647 -24.15 2.24 -71.38
CA SER A 647 -23.76 3.58 -70.95
C SER A 647 -24.47 3.98 -69.66
N VAL A 648 -25.79 3.76 -69.55
CA VAL A 648 -26.55 4.04 -68.32
C VAL A 648 -26.10 3.15 -67.16
N LEU A 649 -25.81 1.86 -67.40
CA LEU A 649 -25.26 0.95 -66.40
C LEU A 649 -23.86 1.37 -65.93
N ASN A 650 -23.00 1.83 -66.84
CA ASN A 650 -21.66 2.33 -66.49
C ASN A 650 -21.73 3.63 -65.68
N VAL A 651 -22.67 4.52 -66.01
CA VAL A 651 -22.91 5.74 -65.23
C VAL A 651 -23.51 5.41 -63.87
N TRP A 652 -24.43 4.44 -63.77
CA TRP A 652 -24.91 3.96 -62.47
C TRP A 652 -23.75 3.39 -61.63
N ALA A 653 -22.95 2.49 -62.21
CA ALA A 653 -21.85 1.85 -61.48
C ALA A 653 -20.74 2.83 -61.04
N ASN A 654 -20.63 4.01 -61.67
CA ASN A 654 -19.63 5.04 -61.37
C ASN A 654 -20.30 6.40 -61.11
N ARG A 655 -21.46 6.39 -60.46
CA ARG A 655 -22.35 7.56 -60.38
C ARG A 655 -21.67 8.80 -59.81
N LYS A 656 -20.86 8.65 -58.75
CA LYS A 656 -20.15 9.77 -58.11
C LYS A 656 -19.26 10.55 -59.08
N THR A 657 -18.72 9.87 -60.09
CA THR A 657 -17.73 10.43 -61.01
C THR A 657 -18.35 10.78 -62.38
N LEU A 658 -19.18 9.90 -62.94
CA LEU A 658 -19.64 10.01 -64.33
C LEU A 658 -21.03 10.64 -64.50
N ALA A 659 -21.87 10.63 -63.46
CA ALA A 659 -23.26 11.06 -63.60
C ALA A 659 -23.41 12.56 -63.91
N GLY A 660 -22.42 13.38 -63.54
CA GLY A 660 -22.35 14.81 -63.87
C GLY A 660 -21.57 15.13 -65.15
N ALA A 661 -21.00 14.13 -65.83
CA ALA A 661 -20.10 14.33 -66.96
C ALA A 661 -20.66 13.78 -68.28
N VAL A 662 -21.38 12.65 -68.23
CA VAL A 662 -21.87 11.96 -69.44
C VAL A 662 -23.29 12.43 -69.80
N PRO A 663 -23.50 13.10 -70.95
CA PRO A 663 -24.84 13.48 -71.39
C PRO A 663 -25.57 12.29 -72.02
N LEU A 664 -26.90 12.22 -71.83
CA LEU A 664 -27.77 11.28 -72.54
C LEU A 664 -28.70 12.05 -73.48
N SER A 665 -28.52 11.86 -74.78
CA SER A 665 -29.31 12.53 -75.83
C SER A 665 -30.82 12.24 -75.70
N GLU A 666 -31.68 13.04 -76.34
CA GLU A 666 -33.13 12.81 -76.25
C GLU A 666 -33.55 11.48 -76.89
N THR A 667 -32.88 11.07 -77.97
CA THR A 667 -33.14 9.80 -78.66
C THR A 667 -32.72 8.61 -77.82
N ASP A 668 -31.54 8.66 -77.20
CA ASP A 668 -31.03 7.57 -76.35
C ASP A 668 -31.78 7.51 -75.02
N GLY A 669 -32.20 8.67 -74.50
CA GLY A 669 -33.03 8.76 -73.31
C GLY A 669 -34.39 8.06 -73.45
N LYS A 670 -34.99 8.08 -74.64
CA LYS A 670 -36.23 7.31 -74.89
C LYS A 670 -35.99 5.80 -74.85
N VAL A 671 -34.82 5.34 -75.31
CA VAL A 671 -34.43 3.93 -75.24
C VAL A 671 -34.20 3.51 -73.79
N ALA A 672 -33.40 4.26 -73.04
CA ALA A 672 -33.13 3.98 -71.61
C ALA A 672 -34.42 3.93 -70.78
N LYS A 673 -35.33 4.90 -70.98
CA LYS A 673 -36.62 4.95 -70.29
C LYS A 673 -37.50 3.73 -70.58
N ALA A 674 -37.52 3.26 -71.82
CA ALA A 674 -38.29 2.07 -72.20
C ALA A 674 -37.75 0.80 -71.52
N VAL A 675 -36.43 0.63 -71.52
CA VAL A 675 -35.78 -0.53 -70.88
C VAL A 675 -35.97 -0.53 -69.37
N ASN A 676 -35.77 0.62 -68.71
CA ASN A 676 -36.01 0.76 -67.27
C ASN A 676 -37.46 0.48 -66.89
N LYS A 677 -38.44 0.92 -67.70
CA LYS A 677 -39.85 0.62 -67.46
C LYS A 677 -40.10 -0.89 -67.44
N THR A 678 -39.59 -1.63 -68.43
CA THR A 678 -39.73 -3.10 -68.49
C THR A 678 -39.05 -3.79 -67.32
N LEU A 679 -37.88 -3.30 -66.90
CA LEU A 679 -37.14 -3.83 -65.75
C LEU A 679 -37.92 -3.69 -64.43
N VAL A 680 -38.57 -2.54 -64.23
CA VAL A 680 -39.41 -2.28 -63.06
C VAL A 680 -40.65 -3.19 -63.04
N GLU A 681 -41.28 -3.40 -64.20
CA GLU A 681 -42.45 -4.29 -64.33
C GLU A 681 -42.09 -5.74 -64.02
N GLU A 682 -40.95 -6.24 -64.51
CA GLU A 682 -40.47 -7.60 -64.26
C GLU A 682 -40.07 -7.82 -62.79
N TYR A 683 -39.45 -6.82 -62.16
CA TYR A 683 -39.14 -6.86 -60.72
C TYR A 683 -40.44 -6.93 -59.88
N ALA A 684 -41.41 -6.06 -60.19
CA ALA A 684 -42.69 -6.02 -59.48
C ALA A 684 -43.48 -7.34 -59.58
N ALA A 685 -43.37 -8.07 -60.70
CA ALA A 685 -44.01 -9.37 -60.88
C ALA A 685 -43.42 -10.48 -59.98
N ASN A 686 -42.17 -10.32 -59.52
CA ASN A 686 -41.45 -11.32 -58.73
C ASN A 686 -41.30 -10.94 -57.25
N ALA A 687 -41.60 -9.69 -56.88
CA ALA A 687 -41.55 -9.17 -55.51
C ALA A 687 -42.91 -9.31 -54.77
N THR A 688 -42.92 -9.08 -53.45
CA THR A 688 -44.17 -8.97 -52.68
C THR A 688 -44.94 -7.70 -53.04
N PRO A 689 -46.28 -7.65 -52.88
CA PRO A 689 -47.07 -6.45 -53.20
C PRO A 689 -46.59 -5.19 -52.46
N GLU A 690 -46.17 -5.35 -51.21
CA GLU A 690 -45.64 -4.27 -50.37
C GLU A 690 -44.31 -3.74 -50.94
N ARG A 691 -43.43 -4.66 -51.35
CA ARG A 691 -42.11 -4.33 -51.90
C ARG A 691 -42.20 -3.70 -53.29
N ALA A 692 -43.08 -4.22 -54.14
CA ALA A 692 -43.33 -3.65 -55.46
C ALA A 692 -43.84 -2.20 -55.37
N LYS A 693 -44.73 -1.93 -54.41
CA LYS A 693 -45.25 -0.58 -54.15
C LYS A 693 -44.16 0.38 -53.66
N GLU A 694 -43.30 -0.09 -52.75
CA GLU A 694 -42.17 0.71 -52.25
C GLU A 694 -41.23 1.17 -53.37
N ILE A 695 -40.87 0.26 -54.28
CA ILE A 695 -40.02 0.57 -55.42
C ILE A 695 -40.67 1.58 -56.37
N GLN A 696 -41.98 1.46 -56.61
CA GLN A 696 -42.72 2.43 -57.42
C GLN A 696 -42.71 3.83 -56.77
N ASP A 697 -42.89 3.91 -55.45
CA ASP A 697 -42.85 5.19 -54.73
C ASP A 697 -41.46 5.85 -54.83
N LEU A 698 -40.38 5.08 -54.74
CA LEU A 698 -39.00 5.57 -54.92
C LEU A 698 -38.70 6.04 -56.34
N ILE A 699 -39.21 5.34 -57.36
CA ILE A 699 -39.05 5.74 -58.76
C ILE A 699 -39.80 7.05 -59.03
N LEU A 700 -41.02 7.20 -58.50
CA LEU A 700 -41.78 8.45 -58.61
C LEU A 700 -41.06 9.61 -57.92
N LEU A 701 -40.42 9.36 -56.78
CA LEU A 701 -39.58 10.34 -56.10
C LEU A 701 -38.37 10.74 -56.98
N ALA A 702 -37.69 9.77 -57.58
CA ALA A 702 -36.57 10.02 -58.49
C ALA A 702 -36.99 10.87 -59.71
N GLU A 703 -38.12 10.55 -60.34
CA GLU A 703 -38.65 11.32 -61.47
C GLU A 703 -39.02 12.75 -61.09
N LYS A 704 -39.52 12.96 -59.87
CA LYS A 704 -39.86 14.29 -59.34
C LYS A 704 -38.62 15.13 -59.02
N GLU A 705 -37.62 14.56 -58.35
CA GLU A 705 -36.43 15.30 -57.91
C GLU A 705 -35.40 15.49 -59.03
N MET A 706 -35.34 14.54 -59.98
CA MET A 706 -34.36 14.53 -61.06
C MET A 706 -34.97 14.85 -62.43
N ASN A 707 -35.98 15.74 -62.47
CA ASN A 707 -36.65 16.11 -63.71
C ASN A 707 -35.69 16.80 -64.70
N PRO A 708 -35.41 16.22 -65.89
CA PRO A 708 -34.52 16.82 -66.87
C PRO A 708 -35.07 18.12 -67.48
N ASP A 709 -36.39 18.30 -67.48
CA ASP A 709 -37.06 19.43 -68.14
C ASP A 709 -36.85 20.77 -67.41
N ASP A 710 -36.37 20.73 -66.17
CA ASP A 710 -36.01 21.91 -65.39
C ASP A 710 -34.71 22.59 -65.90
N LEU A 711 -33.95 21.92 -66.76
CA LEU A 711 -32.65 22.37 -67.26
C LEU A 711 -32.65 22.54 -68.79
N ARG A 712 -31.60 23.18 -69.34
CA ARG A 712 -31.43 23.40 -70.80
C ARG A 712 -30.06 22.95 -71.28
N GLY A 713 -29.97 22.60 -72.57
CA GLY A 713 -28.72 22.20 -73.23
C GLY A 713 -28.07 20.97 -72.60
N ALA A 714 -26.73 20.93 -72.56
CA ALA A 714 -25.97 19.82 -72.01
C ALA A 714 -26.29 19.48 -70.53
N ALA A 715 -26.82 20.43 -69.76
CA ALA A 715 -27.25 20.17 -68.38
C ALA A 715 -28.53 19.30 -68.32
N ARG A 716 -29.44 19.47 -69.30
CA ARG A 716 -30.65 18.64 -69.45
C ARG A 716 -30.30 17.20 -69.84
N ASP A 717 -29.37 17.04 -70.77
CA ASP A 717 -28.95 15.70 -71.22
C ASP A 717 -28.20 14.94 -70.11
N ARG A 718 -27.39 15.63 -69.30
CA ARG A 718 -26.79 15.05 -68.09
C ARG A 718 -27.83 14.66 -67.04
N ARG A 719 -28.81 15.53 -66.76
CA ARG A 719 -29.89 15.20 -65.80
C ARG A 719 -30.74 14.01 -66.27
N ARG A 720 -30.91 13.84 -67.59
CA ARG A 720 -31.56 12.66 -68.16
C ARG A 720 -30.76 11.37 -67.91
N MET A 721 -29.43 11.42 -68.06
CA MET A 721 -28.56 10.30 -67.69
C MET A 721 -28.70 9.94 -66.20
N GLN A 722 -28.66 10.95 -65.33
CA GLN A 722 -28.76 10.77 -63.88
C GLN A 722 -30.07 10.09 -63.46
N LEU A 723 -31.21 10.51 -64.03
CA LEU A 723 -32.52 9.92 -63.72
C LEU A 723 -32.59 8.44 -64.12
N GLU A 724 -32.15 8.09 -65.33
CA GLU A 724 -32.24 6.71 -65.81
C GLU A 724 -31.22 5.79 -65.10
N ALA A 725 -30.06 6.30 -64.69
CA ALA A 725 -29.14 5.57 -63.82
C ALA A 725 -29.70 5.37 -62.40
N ALA A 726 -30.40 6.37 -61.85
CA ALA A 726 -31.01 6.29 -60.52
C ALA A 726 -32.09 5.19 -60.42
N LYS A 727 -32.89 5.00 -61.47
CA LYS A 727 -33.91 3.94 -61.54
C LYS A 727 -33.31 2.53 -61.45
N ILE A 728 -32.16 2.31 -62.09
CA ILE A 728 -31.42 1.05 -62.00
C ILE A 728 -30.88 0.86 -60.58
N GLY A 729 -30.34 1.91 -59.97
CA GLY A 729 -29.83 1.86 -58.60
C GLY A 729 -30.90 1.49 -57.58
N ILE A 730 -32.13 2.03 -57.70
CA ILE A 730 -33.25 1.68 -56.82
C ILE A 730 -33.51 0.17 -56.81
N LEU A 731 -33.53 -0.46 -57.99
CA LEU A 731 -33.78 -1.90 -58.12
C LEU A 731 -32.62 -2.76 -57.61
N ALA A 732 -31.38 -2.37 -57.91
CA ALA A 732 -30.20 -3.09 -57.44
C ALA A 732 -30.08 -3.08 -55.91
N ASN A 733 -30.42 -1.96 -55.26
CA ASN A 733 -30.44 -1.85 -53.80
C ASN A 733 -31.52 -2.72 -53.19
N ALA A 734 -32.65 -2.88 -53.88
CA ALA A 734 -33.77 -3.63 -53.37
C ALA A 734 -33.47 -5.13 -53.23
N GLU A 735 -32.76 -5.72 -54.20
CA GLU A 735 -32.30 -7.11 -54.13
C GLU A 735 -31.27 -7.33 -53.01
N GLU A 736 -30.46 -6.30 -52.73
CA GLU A 736 -29.44 -6.37 -51.68
C GLU A 736 -30.05 -6.33 -50.27
N GLU A 737 -31.10 -5.53 -50.06
CA GLU A 737 -31.86 -5.51 -48.80
C GLU A 737 -32.48 -6.87 -48.48
N ASP A 738 -33.08 -7.55 -49.46
CA ASP A 738 -33.71 -8.87 -49.27
C ASP A 738 -32.68 -9.93 -48.83
N ARG A 739 -31.50 -9.92 -49.44
CA ARG A 739 -30.39 -10.81 -49.07
C ARG A 739 -29.90 -10.53 -47.65
N ASN A 740 -29.74 -9.25 -47.29
CA ASN A 740 -29.33 -8.86 -45.95
C ASN A 740 -30.37 -9.27 -44.90
N ALA A 741 -31.67 -9.19 -45.20
CA ALA A 741 -32.73 -9.65 -44.30
C ALA A 741 -32.60 -11.14 -43.95
N CYS A 742 -32.33 -12.01 -44.93
CA CYS A 742 -32.10 -13.44 -44.69
C CYS A 742 -30.85 -13.71 -43.83
N GLU A 743 -29.75 -12.98 -44.07
CA GLU A 743 -28.53 -13.09 -43.27
C GLU A 743 -28.74 -12.64 -41.81
N CYS A 744 -29.52 -11.58 -41.61
CA CYS A 744 -29.86 -11.03 -40.31
C CYS A 744 -30.81 -11.94 -39.52
N LEU A 745 -31.80 -12.55 -40.18
CA LEU A 745 -32.75 -13.47 -39.55
C LEU A 745 -32.06 -14.68 -38.91
N HIS A 746 -31.01 -15.18 -39.56
CA HIS A 746 -30.31 -16.39 -39.12
C HIS A 746 -28.99 -16.10 -38.38
N LEU A 747 -28.66 -14.84 -38.10
CA LEU A 747 -27.40 -14.42 -37.48
C LEU A 747 -27.10 -15.14 -36.16
N LEU A 748 -28.14 -15.50 -35.41
CA LEU A 748 -28.03 -16.35 -34.23
C LEU A 748 -28.49 -17.77 -34.55
N PRO A 749 -27.67 -18.80 -34.33
CA PRO A 749 -28.10 -20.18 -34.52
C PRO A 749 -29.23 -20.50 -33.52
N PRO A 750 -30.25 -21.27 -33.93
CA PRO A 750 -31.31 -21.70 -33.00
C PRO A 750 -30.73 -22.59 -31.89
N CYS A 751 -31.43 -22.67 -30.76
CA CYS A 751 -31.09 -23.59 -29.68
C CYS A 751 -31.03 -25.04 -30.21
N PRO A 752 -30.09 -25.88 -29.72
CA PRO A 752 -30.01 -27.27 -30.13
C PRO A 752 -31.34 -27.99 -29.85
N PRO A 753 -31.79 -28.87 -30.76
CA PRO A 753 -32.96 -29.69 -30.50
C PRO A 753 -32.78 -30.57 -29.25
N GLN A 754 -33.86 -31.22 -28.80
CA GLN A 754 -33.76 -32.20 -27.72
C GLN A 754 -32.74 -33.30 -28.08
N ALA A 755 -31.93 -33.74 -27.11
CA ALA A 755 -30.79 -34.65 -27.31
C ALA A 755 -31.19 -36.06 -27.83
N GLY A 756 -32.49 -36.34 -27.95
CA GLY A 756 -33.00 -37.68 -28.27
C GLY A 756 -33.00 -38.61 -27.06
N LYS A 757 -33.21 -39.90 -27.30
CA LYS A 757 -33.12 -40.95 -26.27
C LYS A 757 -31.72 -41.56 -26.29
N ALA A 758 -31.20 -41.96 -25.12
CA ALA A 758 -29.97 -42.74 -25.02
C ALA A 758 -30.12 -44.10 -25.76
N PRO A 759 -29.04 -44.67 -26.30
CA PRO A 759 -27.64 -44.23 -26.21
C PRO A 759 -27.31 -43.02 -27.11
N TYR A 760 -26.59 -42.03 -26.56
CA TYR A 760 -26.18 -40.83 -27.31
C TYR A 760 -24.95 -41.14 -28.18
N LEU A 761 -25.19 -41.63 -29.39
CA LEU A 761 -24.15 -42.08 -30.32
C LEU A 761 -23.23 -40.93 -30.74
N VAL A 762 -21.92 -41.17 -30.73
CA VAL A 762 -20.89 -40.31 -31.34
C VAL A 762 -20.22 -41.08 -32.47
N PRO A 763 -20.50 -40.76 -33.76
CA PRO A 763 -19.93 -41.51 -34.86
C PRO A 763 -18.45 -41.13 -35.06
N VAL A 764 -17.60 -42.15 -35.12
CA VAL A 764 -16.13 -42.03 -35.14
C VAL A 764 -15.50 -42.44 -36.47
N GLY A 765 -16.25 -43.11 -37.35
CA GLY A 765 -15.87 -43.47 -38.72
C GLY A 765 -16.91 -44.36 -39.40
N CYS A 766 -16.70 -44.76 -40.66
CA CYS A 766 -17.53 -45.77 -41.34
C CYS A 766 -16.74 -47.05 -41.63
N LEU A 767 -17.47 -48.15 -41.76
CA LEU A 767 -16.95 -49.45 -42.14
C LEU A 767 -17.69 -49.96 -43.38
N LYS A 768 -16.96 -50.60 -44.30
CA LYS A 768 -17.54 -51.53 -45.27
C LYS A 768 -17.20 -52.94 -44.84
N MET A 769 -18.18 -53.83 -44.90
CA MET A 769 -18.00 -55.22 -44.50
C MET A 769 -18.90 -56.13 -45.32
N ASP A 770 -18.44 -57.37 -45.52
CA ASP A 770 -19.28 -58.42 -46.07
C ASP A 770 -20.22 -58.91 -44.96
N PRO A 771 -21.56 -58.86 -45.14
CA PRO A 771 -22.49 -59.26 -44.10
C PRO A 771 -22.44 -60.79 -43.88
N ALA A 772 -22.38 -61.22 -42.62
CA ALA A 772 -22.45 -62.63 -42.23
C ALA A 772 -23.80 -62.91 -41.52
N GLY A 773 -24.90 -62.75 -42.27
CA GLY A 773 -26.26 -62.70 -41.69
C GLY A 773 -26.49 -61.40 -40.91
N ASP A 774 -27.12 -61.47 -39.74
CA ASP A 774 -27.37 -60.31 -38.85
C ASP A 774 -26.15 -59.94 -37.97
N ARG A 775 -24.97 -60.51 -38.25
CA ARG A 775 -23.74 -60.26 -37.50
C ARG A 775 -22.69 -59.56 -38.35
N PRO A 776 -21.82 -58.73 -37.75
CA PRO A 776 -20.70 -58.12 -38.45
C PRO A 776 -19.77 -59.20 -39.03
N GLY A 777 -19.50 -59.12 -40.33
CA GLY A 777 -18.56 -60.01 -41.02
C GLY A 777 -17.18 -59.37 -41.21
N ALA A 778 -16.46 -59.79 -42.25
CA ALA A 778 -15.13 -59.29 -42.52
C ALA A 778 -15.17 -57.84 -43.04
N ILE A 779 -14.43 -56.95 -42.40
CA ILE A 779 -14.24 -55.56 -42.79
C ILE A 779 -13.38 -55.53 -44.05
N THR A 780 -13.94 -54.97 -45.11
CA THR A 780 -13.28 -54.78 -46.41
C THR A 780 -12.63 -53.41 -46.51
N GLU A 781 -13.24 -52.38 -45.89
CA GLU A 781 -12.74 -51.01 -45.91
C GLU A 781 -13.09 -50.28 -44.60
N LEU A 782 -12.19 -49.40 -44.14
CA LEU A 782 -12.41 -48.49 -43.01
C LEU A 782 -12.16 -47.07 -43.50
N CYS A 783 -13.20 -46.23 -43.42
CA CYS A 783 -13.05 -44.79 -43.64
C CYS A 783 -13.15 -44.05 -42.31
N ALA A 784 -12.02 -43.55 -41.80
CA ALA A 784 -11.98 -42.81 -40.53
C ALA A 784 -12.69 -41.44 -40.56
N LEU A 785 -13.15 -40.98 -41.73
CA LEU A 785 -13.73 -39.64 -41.93
C LEU A 785 -15.19 -39.65 -42.41
N CYS A 786 -15.62 -40.68 -43.15
CA CYS A 786 -16.87 -40.65 -43.93
C CYS A 786 -18.14 -40.51 -43.07
N CYS A 787 -18.12 -40.99 -41.83
CA CYS A 787 -19.21 -40.88 -40.85
C CYS A 787 -18.79 -40.10 -39.60
N ARG A 788 -17.52 -39.68 -39.50
CA ARG A 788 -16.98 -39.10 -38.27
C ARG A 788 -17.61 -37.74 -38.01
N LYS A 789 -18.17 -37.55 -36.80
CA LYS A 789 -18.62 -36.24 -36.33
C LYS A 789 -17.54 -35.61 -35.45
N GLN A 790 -16.96 -34.50 -35.89
CA GLN A 790 -16.08 -33.69 -35.05
C GLN A 790 -16.91 -32.68 -34.26
N ALA A 791 -16.56 -32.42 -32.99
CA ALA A 791 -17.24 -31.46 -32.12
C ALA A 791 -16.86 -30.00 -32.46
N LEU A 792 -17.14 -29.56 -33.69
CA LEU A 792 -16.81 -28.22 -34.20
C LEU A 792 -18.05 -27.58 -34.85
N THR A 793 -18.73 -26.69 -34.12
CA THR A 793 -19.71 -25.72 -34.66
C THR A 793 -19.42 -24.29 -34.16
N TRP A 794 -20.10 -23.30 -34.75
CA TRP A 794 -20.11 -21.90 -34.32
C TRP A 794 -20.36 -21.71 -32.81
N ARG A 795 -21.12 -22.62 -32.17
CA ARG A 795 -21.33 -22.60 -30.71
C ARG A 795 -19.98 -22.71 -29.96
N ALA A 796 -19.14 -23.67 -30.35
CA ALA A 796 -17.82 -23.87 -29.76
C ALA A 796 -16.85 -22.73 -30.12
N HIS A 797 -16.94 -22.20 -31.34
CA HIS A 797 -16.10 -21.07 -31.78
C HIS A 797 -16.36 -19.79 -30.97
N ARG A 798 -17.60 -19.54 -30.54
CA ARG A 798 -17.95 -18.42 -29.63
C ARG A 798 -17.26 -18.49 -28.28
N TYR A 799 -17.04 -19.69 -27.75
CA TYR A 799 -16.30 -19.87 -26.51
C TYR A 799 -14.81 -19.57 -26.67
N PHE A 800 -14.20 -19.99 -27.79
CA PHE A 800 -12.77 -19.79 -28.03
C PHE A 800 -12.40 -18.39 -28.56
N PHE A 801 -13.31 -17.70 -29.25
CA PHE A 801 -13.03 -16.43 -29.95
C PHE A 801 -14.02 -15.31 -29.59
N GLY A 802 -14.59 -15.30 -28.38
CA GLY A 802 -15.67 -14.39 -27.97
C GLY A 802 -15.44 -12.90 -28.28
N SER A 803 -14.20 -12.41 -28.19
CA SER A 803 -13.84 -11.01 -28.53
C SER A 803 -13.98 -10.68 -30.03
N GLN A 804 -13.81 -11.66 -30.92
CA GLN A 804 -14.01 -11.49 -32.36
C GLN A 804 -15.49 -11.50 -32.72
N ILE A 805 -16.32 -12.18 -31.93
CA ILE A 805 -17.78 -12.19 -32.10
C ILE A 805 -18.39 -10.85 -31.70
N ASP A 806 -17.87 -10.18 -30.67
CA ASP A 806 -18.30 -8.82 -30.32
C ASP A 806 -17.99 -7.86 -31.47
N ALA A 807 -16.79 -7.93 -32.06
CA ALA A 807 -16.43 -7.14 -33.24
C ALA A 807 -17.29 -7.47 -34.47
N LEU A 808 -17.67 -8.74 -34.65
CA LEU A 808 -18.58 -9.15 -35.72
C LEU A 808 -20.00 -8.64 -35.48
N PHE A 809 -20.53 -8.77 -34.26
CA PHE A 809 -21.84 -8.22 -33.92
C PHE A 809 -21.85 -6.70 -34.04
N GLU A 810 -20.78 -6.01 -33.65
CA GLU A 810 -20.65 -4.56 -33.79
C GLU A 810 -20.64 -4.15 -35.28
N LYS A 811 -19.89 -4.86 -36.13
CA LYS A 811 -19.93 -4.68 -37.59
C LYS A 811 -21.30 -5.00 -38.21
N THR A 812 -22.01 -6.00 -37.70
CA THR A 812 -23.29 -6.45 -38.27
C THR A 812 -24.50 -5.72 -37.67
N LYS A 813 -24.34 -5.05 -36.53
CA LYS A 813 -25.38 -4.29 -35.81
C LYS A 813 -25.90 -3.14 -36.66
N GLU A 814 -25.02 -2.41 -37.34
CA GLU A 814 -25.44 -1.36 -38.26
C GLU A 814 -26.26 -1.96 -39.41
N ARG A 815 -25.87 -3.11 -39.96
CA ARG A 815 -26.57 -3.75 -41.08
C ARG A 815 -27.91 -4.40 -40.71
N CYS A 816 -28.00 -5.06 -39.56
CA CYS A 816 -29.16 -5.88 -39.16
C CYS A 816 -30.11 -5.22 -38.17
N CYS A 817 -29.64 -4.23 -37.41
CA CYS A 817 -30.44 -3.58 -36.37
C CYS A 817 -30.76 -2.11 -36.67
N THR A 818 -30.09 -1.49 -37.65
CA THR A 818 -30.63 -0.25 -38.23
C THR A 818 -31.61 -0.64 -39.33
N ILE A 819 -32.90 -0.45 -39.06
CA ILE A 819 -33.86 -0.32 -40.13
C ILE A 819 -33.35 0.88 -40.94
N PRO A 820 -33.00 0.77 -42.23
CA PRO A 820 -32.75 1.95 -43.03
C PRO A 820 -34.02 2.77 -42.97
N ASP A 821 -34.00 3.87 -42.22
CA ASP A 821 -35.09 4.82 -42.22
C ASP A 821 -35.34 5.21 -43.69
N LYS A 822 -36.61 5.09 -44.10
CA LYS A 822 -37.15 5.62 -45.36
C LYS A 822 -36.51 6.98 -45.67
N PRO A 823 -36.30 7.36 -46.94
CA PRO A 823 -35.66 8.64 -47.22
C PRO A 823 -36.46 9.79 -46.62
N ASN A 824 -36.03 10.28 -45.46
CA ASN A 824 -36.20 11.67 -45.01
C ASN A 824 -35.12 12.57 -45.67
N VAL A 825 -34.41 12.05 -46.69
CA VAL A 825 -33.30 12.66 -47.45
C VAL A 825 -33.61 12.57 -48.95
N GLY A 826 -32.96 13.37 -49.80
CA GLY A 826 -33.19 13.33 -51.26
C GLY A 826 -32.76 12.01 -51.90
N ILE A 827 -33.26 11.72 -53.11
CA ILE A 827 -33.00 10.48 -53.85
C ILE A 827 -31.51 10.27 -54.16
N ASP A 828 -30.78 11.35 -54.41
CA ASP A 828 -29.33 11.34 -54.61
C ASP A 828 -28.58 10.95 -53.33
N ASP A 829 -29.01 11.45 -52.17
CA ASP A 829 -28.40 11.11 -50.87
C ASP A 829 -28.71 9.66 -50.48
N TRP A 830 -29.94 9.20 -50.74
CA TRP A 830 -30.33 7.80 -50.50
C TRP A 830 -29.48 6.86 -51.36
N LEU A 831 -29.38 7.13 -52.66
CA LEU A 831 -28.56 6.31 -53.55
C LEU A 831 -27.07 6.43 -53.25
N GLY A 832 -26.58 7.60 -52.82
CA GLY A 832 -25.18 7.78 -52.41
C GLY A 832 -24.78 6.88 -51.23
N LYS A 833 -25.66 6.72 -50.23
CA LYS A 833 -25.45 5.77 -49.11
C LYS A 833 -25.37 4.32 -49.58
N TRP A 834 -26.10 3.97 -50.64
CA TRP A 834 -26.08 2.64 -51.22
C TRP A 834 -24.88 2.40 -52.13
N ASP A 835 -24.47 3.40 -52.91
CA ASP A 835 -23.25 3.34 -53.72
C ASP A 835 -22.04 3.09 -52.79
N ASP A 836 -21.95 3.78 -51.66
CA ASP A 836 -20.92 3.50 -50.66
C ASP A 836 -20.98 2.05 -50.14
N ARG A 837 -22.18 1.50 -49.89
CA ARG A 837 -22.35 0.09 -49.44
C ARG A 837 -22.15 -0.96 -50.54
N LEU A 838 -22.39 -0.62 -51.81
CA LEU A 838 -22.24 -1.51 -52.96
C LEU A 838 -20.78 -1.59 -53.43
N PHE A 839 -20.02 -0.50 -53.28
CA PHE A 839 -18.64 -0.35 -53.73
C PHE A 839 -17.60 -0.31 -52.62
N GLU A 840 -18.00 -0.20 -51.34
CA GLU A 840 -17.19 -0.68 -50.24
C GLU A 840 -16.81 -2.13 -50.56
N PRO A 841 -15.53 -2.52 -50.39
CA PRO A 841 -15.16 -3.91 -50.48
C PRO A 841 -15.98 -4.63 -49.41
N ARG A 842 -17.09 -5.25 -49.82
CA ARG A 842 -17.60 -6.37 -49.06
C ARG A 842 -16.39 -7.25 -48.84
N PRO A 843 -16.13 -7.71 -47.60
CA PRO A 843 -15.24 -8.83 -47.43
C PRO A 843 -15.86 -9.95 -48.27
N ASP A 844 -15.34 -10.06 -49.49
CA ASP A 844 -15.37 -11.20 -50.37
C ASP A 844 -16.69 -11.48 -51.12
N ARG A 845 -16.79 -10.88 -52.32
CA ARG A 845 -17.01 -11.70 -53.53
C ARG A 845 -15.66 -12.30 -53.95
N ILE A 846 -15.10 -13.18 -53.11
CA ILE A 846 -14.08 -14.13 -53.56
C ILE A 846 -14.76 -15.02 -54.62
N PRO A 847 -14.11 -15.30 -55.77
CA PRO A 847 -14.60 -16.30 -56.72
C PRO A 847 -14.87 -17.60 -55.98
N VAL A 848 -15.87 -18.38 -56.42
CA VAL A 848 -16.17 -19.74 -55.90
C VAL A 848 -15.01 -20.69 -56.19
N VAL A 849 -13.93 -20.51 -55.46
CA VAL A 849 -12.82 -21.42 -55.18
C VAL A 849 -12.70 -21.31 -53.66
N GLU A 850 -12.77 -22.47 -53.00
CA GLU A 850 -12.92 -22.65 -51.56
C GLU A 850 -12.21 -21.56 -50.73
N PRO A 851 -12.94 -20.88 -49.81
CA PRO A 851 -12.35 -19.81 -49.02
C PRO A 851 -11.27 -20.37 -48.09
N GLU A 852 -10.11 -19.71 -48.06
CA GLU A 852 -9.22 -19.72 -46.90
C GLU A 852 -10.04 -19.44 -45.62
N PRO A 853 -9.65 -20.01 -44.47
CA PRO A 853 -10.56 -20.34 -43.38
C PRO A 853 -11.23 -19.10 -42.79
N ASP A 854 -12.49 -18.90 -43.21
CA ASP A 854 -13.43 -17.97 -42.61
C ASP A 854 -13.59 -18.32 -41.11
N PRO A 855 -13.34 -17.39 -40.16
CA PRO A 855 -13.57 -17.63 -38.74
C PRO A 855 -15.02 -18.03 -38.42
N LEU A 856 -15.97 -17.81 -39.34
CA LEU A 856 -17.37 -18.22 -39.24
C LEU A 856 -17.66 -19.65 -39.73
N TRP A 857 -16.70 -20.34 -40.34
CA TRP A 857 -16.91 -21.68 -40.87
C TRP A 857 -15.62 -22.52 -40.94
N PRO A 858 -15.49 -23.61 -40.15
CA PRO A 858 -14.47 -24.61 -40.47
C PRO A 858 -14.90 -25.31 -41.78
N PRO A 859 -14.03 -25.45 -42.79
CA PRO A 859 -14.40 -26.10 -44.04
C PRO A 859 -14.95 -27.51 -43.78
N LYS A 860 -16.07 -27.87 -44.43
CA LYS A 860 -16.35 -29.29 -44.72
C LYS A 860 -15.30 -29.70 -45.76
N THR A 861 -14.07 -29.95 -45.34
CA THR A 861 -12.99 -30.36 -46.25
C THR A 861 -13.42 -31.62 -46.99
N ARG A 862 -13.49 -31.52 -48.32
CA ARG A 862 -13.52 -32.70 -49.18
C ARG A 862 -12.18 -33.46 -49.03
N PRO A 863 -12.15 -34.78 -49.28
CA PRO A 863 -11.07 -35.67 -48.85
C PRO A 863 -9.71 -35.46 -49.53
N ASP A 864 -9.59 -34.54 -50.47
CA ASP A 864 -8.47 -34.39 -51.40
C ASP A 864 -7.42 -33.33 -51.00
N VAL A 865 -7.61 -32.60 -49.89
CA VAL A 865 -6.70 -31.51 -49.45
C VAL A 865 -5.99 -31.80 -48.13
N ILE A 866 -5.83 -33.07 -47.74
CA ILE A 866 -5.09 -33.43 -46.50
C ILE A 866 -3.81 -34.18 -46.89
N TYR A 867 -2.81 -33.48 -47.43
CA TYR A 867 -1.38 -33.79 -47.30
C TYR A 867 -0.55 -32.67 -47.97
N ASP A 868 -0.57 -31.48 -47.38
CA ASP A 868 0.57 -30.56 -47.46
C ASP A 868 0.99 -30.18 -46.03
N PRO A 869 2.18 -30.59 -45.55
CA PRO A 869 2.68 -30.25 -44.22
C PRO A 869 2.90 -28.75 -43.98
N GLY A 870 2.67 -27.88 -44.98
CA GLY A 870 2.88 -26.44 -44.90
C GLY A 870 1.77 -25.62 -44.22
N ILE A 871 0.60 -26.17 -43.90
CA ILE A 871 -0.53 -25.39 -43.35
C ILE A 871 -0.49 -25.37 -41.81
N VAL A 872 0.56 -24.76 -41.27
CA VAL A 872 0.56 -24.12 -39.94
C VAL A 872 1.08 -22.71 -40.18
N TYR A 873 0.17 -21.72 -40.13
CA TYR A 873 0.44 -20.30 -39.89
C TYR A 873 1.91 -19.86 -40.16
N GLN A 874 2.29 -19.73 -41.43
CA GLN A 874 3.26 -18.71 -41.77
C GLN A 874 2.46 -17.46 -42.09
N PRO A 875 2.72 -16.31 -41.45
CA PRO A 875 2.17 -15.06 -41.93
C PRO A 875 2.60 -14.93 -43.40
N ASP A 876 1.67 -14.56 -44.27
CA ASP A 876 1.97 -14.16 -45.62
C ASP A 876 3.04 -13.04 -45.59
N LEU A 877 4.30 -13.41 -45.80
CA LEU A 877 5.43 -12.50 -45.98
C LEU A 877 5.53 -12.00 -47.43
N SER A 878 4.54 -12.28 -48.30
CA SER A 878 4.52 -11.78 -49.68
C SER A 878 3.93 -10.37 -49.82
N GLY A 879 3.62 -9.69 -48.70
CA GLY A 879 3.32 -8.26 -48.73
C GLY A 879 2.11 -7.91 -49.59
N LYS A 880 1.13 -8.81 -49.70
CA LYS A 880 -0.14 -8.57 -50.38
C LYS A 880 -1.21 -8.06 -49.40
N MET A 881 -0.85 -7.04 -48.62
CA MET A 881 -1.83 -6.06 -48.17
C MET A 881 -1.61 -4.80 -48.97
N VAL A 882 -2.34 -4.61 -50.07
CA VAL A 882 -2.92 -3.31 -50.49
C VAL A 882 -3.96 -3.61 -51.56
N ASN A 883 -5.22 -3.82 -51.16
CA ASN A 883 -6.36 -3.58 -52.04
C ASN A 883 -7.21 -2.48 -51.42
N VAL A 884 -6.59 -1.31 -51.24
CA VAL A 884 -7.28 -0.07 -50.92
C VAL A 884 -7.02 0.83 -52.12
N LYS A 885 -8.03 1.03 -52.97
CA LYS A 885 -8.03 2.04 -54.04
C LYS A 885 -7.52 3.36 -53.41
N PRO A 886 -6.31 3.87 -53.75
CA PRO A 886 -5.81 5.08 -53.10
C PRO A 886 -6.78 6.23 -53.37
N ASP A 887 -7.24 6.89 -52.32
CA ASP A 887 -8.08 8.09 -52.45
C ASP A 887 -7.18 9.25 -52.87
N VAL A 888 -7.15 9.49 -54.18
CA VAL A 888 -6.48 10.64 -54.79
C VAL A 888 -7.46 11.73 -55.20
N THR A 889 -8.72 11.62 -54.75
CA THR A 889 -9.73 12.61 -55.08
C THR A 889 -9.34 13.97 -54.50
N ARG A 890 -9.62 15.05 -55.24
CA ARG A 890 -9.29 16.45 -54.93
C ARG A 890 -7.79 16.78 -54.88
N LEU A 891 -6.91 15.86 -55.22
CA LEU A 891 -5.47 16.11 -55.31
C LEU A 891 -5.07 16.72 -56.66
N PRO A 892 -3.98 17.51 -56.71
CA PRO A 892 -3.36 17.89 -57.97
C PRO A 892 -2.86 16.65 -58.72
N PRO A 893 -2.95 16.60 -60.06
CA PRO A 893 -2.59 15.41 -60.85
C PRO A 893 -1.16 14.91 -60.60
N ALA A 894 -0.20 15.80 -60.38
CA ALA A 894 1.19 15.42 -60.09
C ALA A 894 1.32 14.65 -58.76
N THR A 895 0.63 15.10 -57.71
CA THR A 895 0.64 14.44 -56.40
C THR A 895 -0.16 13.13 -56.43
N ALA A 896 -1.29 13.12 -57.13
CA ALA A 896 -2.05 11.91 -57.37
C ALA A 896 -1.23 10.85 -58.13
N ASN A 897 -0.47 11.27 -59.15
CA ASN A 897 0.39 10.40 -59.92
C ASN A 897 1.46 9.73 -59.05
N GLU A 898 2.10 10.49 -58.17
CA GLU A 898 3.13 9.97 -57.26
C GLU A 898 2.56 8.92 -56.28
N ILE A 899 1.36 9.18 -55.74
CA ILE A 899 0.65 8.25 -54.86
C ILE A 899 0.24 6.98 -55.62
N LEU A 900 -0.34 7.12 -56.81
CA LEU A 900 -0.81 5.99 -57.62
C LEU A 900 0.37 5.13 -58.10
N THR A 901 1.44 5.75 -58.57
CA THR A 901 2.67 5.04 -58.96
C THR A 901 3.31 4.35 -57.75
N GLY A 902 3.32 4.99 -56.58
CA GLY A 902 3.82 4.43 -55.33
C GLY A 902 3.01 3.22 -54.82
N ASN A 903 1.74 3.11 -55.20
CA ASN A 903 0.90 1.93 -54.96
C ASN A 903 1.00 0.87 -56.08
N GLY A 904 1.92 1.06 -57.03
CA GLY A 904 2.26 0.10 -58.06
C GLY A 904 1.40 0.17 -59.32
N TYR A 905 0.62 1.23 -59.54
CA TYR A 905 -0.13 1.43 -60.79
C TYR A 905 0.75 2.02 -61.90
N ASP A 906 0.51 1.63 -63.17
CA ASP A 906 1.10 2.29 -64.34
C ASP A 906 0.20 3.47 -64.74
N VAL A 907 0.57 4.69 -64.36
CA VAL A 907 -0.29 5.86 -64.59
C VAL A 907 -0.01 6.44 -65.98
N SER A 908 -1.06 6.61 -66.78
CA SER A 908 -1.01 7.26 -68.08
C SER A 908 -0.63 8.74 -67.94
N ASP A 909 0.30 9.20 -68.77
CA ASP A 909 0.64 10.63 -68.88
C ASP A 909 -0.54 11.47 -69.38
N GLU A 910 -1.46 10.86 -70.14
CA GLU A 910 -2.72 11.50 -70.55
C GLU A 910 -3.75 11.46 -69.41
N VAL A 911 -4.25 12.65 -69.05
CA VAL A 911 -5.29 12.90 -68.05
C VAL A 911 -6.58 13.31 -68.75
N ILE A 912 -7.71 12.74 -68.36
CA ILE A 912 -9.02 13.01 -68.94
C ILE A 912 -9.67 14.17 -68.18
N ASP A 913 -9.66 15.36 -68.78
CA ASP A 913 -10.36 16.51 -68.20
C ASP A 913 -11.85 16.45 -68.51
N LEU A 914 -12.65 16.19 -67.47
CA LEU A 914 -14.11 16.07 -67.55
C LEU A 914 -14.81 17.39 -67.86
N ASP A 915 -14.13 18.54 -67.66
CA ASP A 915 -14.70 19.85 -67.98
C ASP A 915 -14.54 20.21 -69.47
N ASP A 916 -13.52 19.64 -70.14
CA ASP A 916 -13.15 19.94 -71.53
C ASP A 916 -13.48 18.79 -72.53
N VAL A 917 -13.83 17.60 -72.04
CA VAL A 917 -14.19 16.43 -72.86
C VAL A 917 -15.71 16.28 -73.01
N GLY A 918 -16.21 16.31 -74.25
CA GLY A 918 -17.66 16.18 -74.54
C GLY A 918 -18.26 14.79 -74.30
N ASP A 919 -17.49 13.72 -74.49
CA ASP A 919 -17.89 12.34 -74.16
C ASP A 919 -16.71 11.59 -73.51
N PRO A 920 -16.66 11.56 -72.16
CA PRO A 920 -15.59 10.91 -71.43
C PRO A 920 -15.48 9.40 -71.71
N LEU A 921 -16.60 8.71 -71.96
CA LEU A 921 -16.60 7.26 -72.22
C LEU A 921 -15.97 6.93 -73.57
N ALA A 922 -16.22 7.76 -74.59
CA ALA A 922 -15.56 7.63 -75.88
C ALA A 922 -14.04 7.81 -75.75
N LYS A 923 -13.58 8.79 -74.95
CA LYS A 923 -12.15 9.04 -74.73
C LYS A 923 -11.46 7.91 -73.97
N ILE A 924 -12.12 7.36 -72.94
CA ILE A 924 -11.62 6.18 -72.20
C ILE A 924 -11.50 4.98 -73.15
N THR A 925 -12.48 4.78 -74.03
CA THR A 925 -12.46 3.67 -75.01
C THR A 925 -11.33 3.84 -76.04
N GLU A 926 -11.03 5.07 -76.46
CA GLU A 926 -9.91 5.39 -77.35
C GLU A 926 -8.56 5.08 -76.69
N MET A 927 -8.39 5.45 -75.41
CA MET A 927 -7.17 5.18 -74.63
C MET A 927 -7.00 3.69 -74.28
N GLY A 928 -8.12 2.96 -74.16
CA GLY A 928 -8.17 1.61 -73.59
C GLY A 928 -8.03 0.43 -74.55
N GLY A 929 -7.97 0.65 -75.87
CA GLY A 929 -7.62 -0.38 -76.86
C GLY A 929 -8.34 -1.74 -76.71
N ILE A 930 -9.60 -1.81 -77.15
CA ILE A 930 -10.37 -3.05 -77.45
C ILE A 930 -10.23 -4.18 -76.40
N SER A 931 -10.72 -3.96 -75.18
CA SER A 931 -11.37 -5.03 -74.43
C SER A 931 -12.59 -4.44 -73.72
N GLY A 932 -13.78 -4.67 -74.28
CA GLY A 932 -15.06 -4.21 -73.75
C GLY A 932 -15.46 -4.89 -72.43
N GLU A 933 -14.64 -4.72 -71.39
CA GLU A 933 -15.02 -5.04 -70.01
C GLU A 933 -15.58 -3.78 -69.34
N VAL A 934 -16.79 -3.95 -68.78
CA VAL A 934 -17.53 -2.95 -68.02
C VAL A 934 -16.64 -2.30 -66.95
N ILE A 935 -16.44 -0.99 -67.07
CA ILE A 935 -15.49 -0.16 -66.29
C ILE A 935 -15.75 -0.21 -64.76
N GLY A 936 -16.89 -0.71 -64.30
CA GLY A 936 -17.25 -0.81 -62.88
C GLY A 936 -17.12 -2.18 -62.21
N LYS A 937 -16.63 -3.24 -62.87
CA LYS A 937 -16.67 -4.61 -62.30
C LYS A 937 -15.36 -5.12 -61.66
N ARG A 938 -14.23 -4.44 -61.83
CA ARG A 938 -12.93 -4.88 -61.30
C ARG A 938 -12.26 -3.76 -60.51
N GLN A 939 -11.76 -4.06 -59.31
CA GLN A 939 -10.92 -3.13 -58.57
C GLN A 939 -9.51 -3.07 -59.19
N PRO A 940 -8.87 -1.89 -59.27
CA PRO A 940 -7.53 -1.74 -59.86
C PRO A 940 -6.48 -2.50 -59.04
N GLU A 941 -5.66 -3.32 -59.69
CA GLU A 941 -4.58 -4.06 -59.05
C GLU A 941 -3.20 -3.46 -59.38
N PRO A 942 -2.19 -3.60 -58.52
CA PRO A 942 -0.82 -3.19 -58.85
C PRO A 942 -0.33 -3.80 -60.17
N GLY A 943 0.10 -2.92 -61.08
CA GLY A 943 0.52 -3.19 -62.44
C GLY A 943 -0.52 -2.81 -63.51
N ASP A 944 -1.79 -2.59 -63.15
CA ASP A 944 -2.80 -2.10 -64.09
C ASP A 944 -2.44 -0.69 -64.60
N LYS A 945 -2.67 -0.44 -65.89
CA LYS A 945 -2.51 0.88 -66.49
C LYS A 945 -3.77 1.71 -66.28
N ILE A 946 -3.65 2.87 -65.65
CA ILE A 946 -4.78 3.73 -65.29
C ILE A 946 -4.67 5.12 -65.93
N ALA A 947 -5.80 5.76 -66.21
CA ALA A 947 -5.88 7.16 -66.60
C ALA A 947 -6.58 7.96 -65.49
N MET A 948 -5.99 9.09 -65.09
CA MET A 948 -6.62 9.99 -64.13
C MET A 948 -7.70 10.82 -64.83
N MET A 949 -8.81 11.05 -64.14
CA MET A 949 -9.89 11.94 -64.57
C MET A 949 -9.86 13.19 -63.69
N THR A 950 -9.83 14.37 -64.30
CA THR A 950 -9.80 15.66 -63.59
C THR A 950 -11.02 16.50 -63.87
N SER A 951 -11.37 17.38 -62.95
CA SER A 951 -12.32 18.49 -63.13
C SER A 951 -11.84 19.63 -62.24
N GLY A 952 -11.86 20.87 -62.74
CA GLY A 952 -11.36 22.06 -62.07
C GLY A 952 -9.86 21.97 -61.72
N GLY A 953 -9.06 21.25 -62.53
CA GLY A 953 -7.62 21.07 -62.31
C GLY A 953 -7.25 20.13 -61.15
N LYS A 954 -8.21 19.37 -60.60
CA LYS A 954 -7.99 18.37 -59.55
C LYS A 954 -8.48 17.01 -60.00
N VAL A 955 -7.85 15.95 -59.52
CA VAL A 955 -8.26 14.57 -59.80
C VAL A 955 -9.59 14.31 -59.11
N VAL A 956 -10.59 13.90 -59.87
CA VAL A 956 -11.90 13.50 -59.35
C VAL A 956 -11.90 12.01 -59.08
N ASP A 957 -11.31 11.23 -59.98
CA ASP A 957 -11.12 9.78 -59.84
C ASP A 957 -10.13 9.28 -60.91
N TYR A 958 -9.90 7.97 -61.01
CA TYR A 958 -9.09 7.35 -62.07
C TYR A 958 -9.71 6.04 -62.54
N VAL A 959 -9.42 5.68 -63.80
CA VAL A 959 -9.99 4.51 -64.47
C VAL A 959 -8.91 3.61 -65.02
N VAL A 960 -9.08 2.29 -64.92
CA VAL A 960 -8.18 1.32 -65.56
C VAL A 960 -8.41 1.34 -67.07
N ILE A 961 -7.38 1.69 -67.83
CA ILE A 961 -7.40 1.69 -69.30
C ILE A 961 -6.78 0.42 -69.88
N ARG A 962 -5.91 -0.28 -69.14
CA ARG A 962 -5.35 -1.57 -69.57
C ARG A 962 -5.02 -2.46 -68.39
N LYS A 963 -5.27 -3.76 -68.51
CA LYS A 963 -4.90 -4.75 -67.49
C LYS A 963 -3.38 -4.98 -67.43
N GLY A 964 -2.85 -4.96 -66.21
CA GLY A 964 -1.47 -5.26 -65.85
C GLY A 964 -1.21 -6.72 -65.50
N SER A 965 0.05 -7.07 -65.27
CA SER A 965 0.46 -8.45 -64.95
C SER A 965 0.24 -8.89 -63.49
N GLY A 966 -0.23 -8.00 -62.61
CA GLY A 966 -0.64 -8.34 -61.23
C GLY A 966 0.48 -8.82 -60.29
N LYS A 967 1.74 -8.47 -60.53
CA LYS A 967 2.89 -8.85 -59.67
C LYS A 967 3.63 -7.60 -59.20
N LEU A 968 3.63 -7.35 -57.88
CA LEU A 968 4.50 -6.36 -57.22
C LEU A 968 5.96 -6.85 -57.26
N PRO A 969 6.93 -6.08 -57.78
CA PRO A 969 8.34 -6.44 -57.69
C PRO A 969 8.92 -5.88 -56.37
N TYR A 970 9.08 -6.71 -55.34
CA TYR A 970 9.92 -6.34 -54.20
C TYR A 970 11.40 -6.64 -54.53
N GLU A 971 12.28 -5.64 -54.38
CA GLU A 971 13.73 -5.81 -54.52
C GLU A 971 14.26 -6.81 -53.48
N THR A 972 15.15 -7.71 -53.91
CA THR A 972 15.71 -8.78 -53.08
C THR A 972 16.89 -8.28 -52.23
N ASP A 973 17.19 -8.98 -51.13
CA ASP A 973 18.34 -8.68 -50.25
C ASP A 973 19.70 -8.62 -50.98
N ALA A 974 19.83 -9.30 -52.13
CA ALA A 974 21.00 -9.19 -52.99
C ALA A 974 21.14 -7.80 -53.65
N GLN A 975 20.03 -7.15 -53.99
CA GLN A 975 19.99 -5.79 -54.52
C GLN A 975 20.25 -4.76 -53.41
N THR A 976 19.75 -5.01 -52.20
CA THR A 976 20.08 -4.22 -51.00
C THR A 976 21.58 -4.29 -50.69
N LYS A 977 22.20 -5.49 -50.81
CA LYS A 977 23.64 -5.68 -50.60
C LYS A 977 24.49 -4.98 -51.65
N ALA A 978 24.10 -5.05 -52.92
CA ALA A 978 24.75 -4.33 -54.02
C ALA A 978 24.62 -2.81 -53.87
N ARG A 979 23.51 -2.30 -53.31
CA ARG A 979 23.34 -0.87 -53.03
C ARG A 979 24.19 -0.39 -51.86
N VAL A 980 24.31 -1.20 -50.79
CA VAL A 980 25.19 -0.89 -49.65
C VAL A 980 26.67 -0.92 -50.06
N GLU A 981 27.08 -1.89 -50.89
CA GLU A 981 28.44 -1.93 -51.47
C GLU A 981 28.71 -0.74 -52.41
N LYS A 982 27.70 -0.29 -53.17
CA LYS A 982 27.79 0.90 -54.05
C LYS A 982 27.81 2.23 -53.28
N VAL A 983 27.26 2.27 -52.06
CA VAL A 983 27.32 3.44 -51.18
C VAL A 983 28.66 3.50 -50.44
N ILE A 984 29.22 2.35 -50.05
CA ILE A 984 30.56 2.26 -49.47
C ILE A 984 31.64 2.61 -50.50
N SER A 985 31.44 2.30 -51.79
CA SER A 985 32.36 2.68 -52.87
C SER A 985 32.32 4.18 -53.26
N ASN A 986 31.37 4.96 -52.74
CA ASN A 986 31.21 6.39 -53.04
C ASN A 986 31.68 7.31 -51.89
N ILE A 987 32.32 6.77 -50.86
CA ILE A 987 32.97 7.58 -49.81
C ILE A 987 34.37 7.96 -50.31
N GLU A 988 34.48 9.11 -50.97
CA GLU A 988 35.76 9.72 -51.33
C GLU A 988 36.42 10.38 -50.11
N LEU A 989 37.62 9.90 -49.75
CA LEU A 989 38.63 10.66 -49.01
C LEU A 989 39.50 11.41 -50.02
N PRO A 990 39.74 12.73 -49.87
CA PRO A 990 40.50 13.49 -50.85
C PRO A 990 41.99 13.18 -50.76
N GLY A 991 42.59 12.85 -51.93
CA GLY A 991 44.02 12.99 -52.15
C GLY A 991 44.79 11.75 -52.60
N LYS A 992 44.39 11.11 -53.72
CA LYS A 992 45.37 10.47 -54.61
C LYS A 992 44.80 10.24 -56.01
N ASP A 993 44.96 11.25 -56.85
CA ASP A 993 44.93 11.08 -58.29
C ASP A 993 46.17 10.28 -58.75
N ARG A 994 45.89 9.18 -59.48
CA ARG A 994 46.31 8.86 -60.86
C ARG A 994 47.73 9.32 -61.27
N THR A 995 48.59 8.55 -61.94
CA THR A 995 48.45 7.34 -62.79
C THR A 995 49.87 7.00 -63.27
N GLY A 996 50.17 5.70 -63.41
CA GLY A 996 50.93 5.15 -64.54
C GLY A 996 52.45 5.36 -64.62
N GLY A 997 53.17 4.26 -64.84
CA GLY A 997 54.36 4.26 -65.70
C GLY A 997 55.69 3.86 -65.06
N THR A 998 56.06 2.59 -65.24
CA THR A 998 57.38 2.10 -65.68
C THR A 998 58.68 2.54 -64.98
N SER A 999 59.40 1.51 -64.50
CA SER A 999 60.85 1.25 -64.57
C SER A 999 61.86 2.20 -63.89
N ALA A 1000 62.60 1.57 -62.96
CA ALA A 1000 64.05 1.62 -62.74
C ALA A 1000 64.74 2.96 -62.40
N GLY A 1001 65.31 2.96 -61.18
CA GLY A 1001 66.56 3.63 -60.81
C GLY A 1001 66.51 5.15 -60.67
N PHE A 1002 66.81 5.68 -59.49
CA PHE A 1002 67.86 6.69 -59.26
C PHE A 1002 67.92 7.05 -57.77
N GLU A 1003 69.11 7.53 -57.39
CA GLU A 1003 69.70 7.62 -56.06
C GLU A 1003 68.98 8.52 -55.04
N GLN A 1004 69.27 8.23 -53.76
CA GLN A 1004 68.96 9.06 -52.60
C GLN A 1004 69.52 10.49 -52.72
N PRO A 1005 68.83 11.50 -52.17
CA PRO A 1005 69.47 12.64 -51.55
C PRO A 1005 69.39 12.51 -50.02
N SER A 1006 70.55 12.44 -49.38
CA SER A 1006 70.72 12.53 -47.93
C SER A 1006 70.33 13.92 -47.42
N LEU A 1007 69.32 14.00 -46.55
CA LEU A 1007 68.99 15.20 -45.79
C LEU A 1007 69.81 15.24 -44.48
N PRO A 1008 70.26 16.43 -44.01
CA PRO A 1008 71.14 16.55 -42.86
C PRO A 1008 70.43 16.11 -41.57
N THR A 1009 71.10 15.24 -40.81
CA THR A 1009 70.61 14.55 -39.60
C THR A 1009 70.08 15.46 -38.48
N GLY A 1010 70.41 16.76 -38.47
CA GLY A 1010 69.96 17.71 -37.43
C GLY A 1010 68.50 18.17 -37.53
N GLU A 1011 67.92 18.24 -38.73
CA GLU A 1011 66.51 18.67 -38.91
C GLU A 1011 65.52 17.51 -38.73
N LEU A 1012 65.94 16.29 -39.04
CA LEU A 1012 65.17 15.07 -38.82
C LEU A 1012 64.99 14.76 -37.33
N ASP A 1013 66.04 14.95 -36.51
CA ASP A 1013 65.96 14.77 -35.06
C ASP A 1013 65.06 15.84 -34.39
N ALA A 1014 65.11 17.10 -34.88
CA ALA A 1014 64.24 18.16 -34.38
C ALA A 1014 62.76 17.93 -34.74
N PHE A 1015 62.48 17.38 -35.92
CA PHE A 1015 61.13 17.02 -36.35
C PHE A 1015 60.61 15.79 -35.59
N ALA A 1016 61.44 14.77 -35.40
CA ALA A 1016 61.10 13.58 -34.60
C ALA A 1016 60.74 13.98 -33.16
N LYS A 1017 61.52 14.87 -32.55
CA LYS A 1017 61.24 15.35 -31.17
C LYS A 1017 59.94 16.15 -31.07
N ARG A 1018 59.62 16.98 -32.06
CA ARG A 1018 58.33 17.69 -32.14
C ARG A 1018 57.16 16.74 -32.35
N LEU A 1019 57.36 15.67 -33.13
CA LEU A 1019 56.34 14.66 -33.36
C LEU A 1019 56.07 13.86 -32.08
N ASP A 1020 57.11 13.48 -31.34
CA ASP A 1020 56.99 12.81 -30.04
C ASP A 1020 56.27 13.69 -29.01
N ASP A 1021 56.60 14.99 -28.92
CA ASP A 1021 55.91 15.94 -28.04
C ASP A 1021 54.43 16.12 -28.41
N LEU A 1022 54.10 16.08 -29.71
CA LEU A 1022 52.72 16.16 -30.20
C LEU A 1022 51.94 14.88 -29.94
N VAL A 1023 52.57 13.71 -30.07
CA VAL A 1023 51.98 12.41 -29.73
C VAL A 1023 51.71 12.33 -28.23
N LEU A 1024 52.64 12.82 -27.40
CA LEU A 1024 52.46 12.88 -25.95
C LEU A 1024 51.28 13.78 -25.59
N LYS A 1025 51.22 15.02 -26.12
CA LYS A 1025 50.10 15.94 -25.89
C LYS A 1025 48.76 15.40 -26.39
N LYS A 1026 48.75 14.67 -27.50
CA LYS A 1026 47.55 14.00 -28.00
C LYS A 1026 47.07 12.94 -27.00
N SER A 1027 47.98 12.12 -26.47
CA SER A 1027 47.63 11.09 -25.48
C SER A 1027 47.12 11.69 -24.15
N GLU A 1028 47.71 12.81 -23.71
CA GLU A 1028 47.27 13.55 -22.53
C GLU A 1028 45.87 14.15 -22.75
N THR A 1029 45.63 14.71 -23.94
CA THR A 1029 44.32 15.28 -24.30
C THR A 1029 43.25 14.20 -24.44
N GLU A 1030 43.57 13.05 -25.04
CA GLU A 1030 42.64 11.90 -25.15
C GLU A 1030 42.29 11.34 -23.76
N THR A 1031 43.25 11.31 -22.84
CA THR A 1031 43.02 10.91 -21.45
C THR A 1031 42.10 11.90 -20.73
N GLU A 1032 42.31 13.20 -20.91
CA GLU A 1032 41.48 14.23 -20.30
C GLU A 1032 40.07 14.28 -20.89
N VAL A 1033 39.90 14.08 -22.20
CA VAL A 1033 38.58 13.95 -22.84
C VAL A 1033 37.84 12.73 -22.31
N ARG A 1034 38.53 11.61 -22.09
CA ARG A 1034 37.93 10.40 -21.52
C ARG A 1034 37.46 10.66 -20.07
N ARG A 1035 38.30 11.30 -19.26
CA ARG A 1035 37.97 11.74 -17.89
C ARG A 1035 36.74 12.65 -17.85
N LEU A 1036 36.70 13.66 -18.71
CA LEU A 1036 35.57 14.59 -18.80
C LEU A 1036 34.28 13.92 -19.30
N THR A 1037 34.39 12.90 -20.15
CA THR A 1037 33.24 12.12 -20.62
C THR A 1037 32.68 11.24 -19.50
N GLU A 1038 33.55 10.64 -18.69
CA GLU A 1038 33.17 9.88 -17.49
C GLU A 1038 32.54 10.79 -16.42
N ASP A 1039 33.13 11.96 -16.17
CA ASP A 1039 32.57 12.99 -15.26
C ASP A 1039 31.19 13.47 -15.73
N ARG A 1040 31.01 13.68 -17.05
CA ARG A 1040 29.71 14.05 -17.63
C ARG A 1040 28.66 12.95 -17.49
N ALA A 1041 29.04 11.68 -17.66
CA ALA A 1041 28.14 10.55 -17.46
C ALA A 1041 27.72 10.42 -16.00
N LYS A 1042 28.65 10.65 -15.07
CA LYS A 1042 28.37 10.67 -13.63
C LYS A 1042 27.42 11.80 -13.24
N LEU A 1043 27.68 13.02 -13.71
CA LEU A 1043 26.81 14.19 -13.50
C LEU A 1043 25.41 13.99 -14.10
N ALA A 1044 25.30 13.36 -15.26
CA ALA A 1044 24.00 13.03 -15.86
C ALA A 1044 23.21 12.03 -14.99
N GLY A 1045 23.89 11.05 -14.38
CA GLY A 1045 23.30 10.14 -13.40
C GLY A 1045 22.83 10.83 -12.12
N GLU A 1046 23.65 11.74 -11.57
CA GLU A 1046 23.30 12.54 -10.39
C GLU A 1046 22.09 13.46 -10.64
N VAL A 1047 22.02 14.10 -11.81
CA VAL A 1047 20.86 14.91 -12.21
C VAL A 1047 19.60 14.05 -12.37
N GLY A 1048 19.71 12.85 -12.94
CA GLY A 1048 18.59 11.91 -13.04
C GLY A 1048 18.06 11.49 -11.66
N ALA A 1049 18.96 11.14 -10.74
CA ALA A 1049 18.59 10.79 -9.37
C ALA A 1049 17.94 11.96 -8.62
N LEU A 1050 18.42 13.19 -8.81
CA LEU A 1050 17.80 14.39 -8.23
C LEU A 1050 16.43 14.69 -8.83
N GLN A 1051 16.23 14.49 -10.14
CA GLN A 1051 14.93 14.65 -10.79
C GLN A 1051 13.91 13.62 -10.30
N ASP A 1052 14.33 12.36 -10.10
CA ASP A 1052 13.48 11.31 -9.56
C ASP A 1052 13.16 11.55 -8.08
N SER A 1053 14.13 12.02 -7.28
CA SER A 1053 13.89 12.44 -5.91
C SER A 1053 12.91 13.60 -5.83
N LEU A 1054 13.02 14.58 -6.73
CA LEU A 1054 12.10 15.72 -6.78
C LEU A 1054 10.68 15.29 -7.16
N ARG A 1055 10.53 14.39 -8.15
CA ARG A 1055 9.22 13.81 -8.51
C ARG A 1055 8.60 13.06 -7.34
N LYS A 1056 9.39 12.28 -6.60
CA LYS A 1056 8.93 11.58 -5.41
C LYS A 1056 8.47 12.55 -4.33
N SER A 1057 9.28 13.57 -4.01
CA SER A 1057 8.89 14.60 -3.03
C SER A 1057 7.63 15.38 -3.44
N MET A 1058 7.42 15.62 -4.74
CA MET A 1058 6.18 16.23 -5.23
C MET A 1058 4.97 15.31 -5.08
N ALA A 1059 5.12 14.00 -5.32
CA ALA A 1059 4.06 13.02 -5.10
C ALA A 1059 3.71 12.88 -3.61
N ASP A 1060 4.73 12.82 -2.74
CA ASP A 1060 4.58 12.76 -1.29
C ASP A 1060 3.83 14.02 -0.77
N LEU A 1061 4.12 15.20 -1.34
CA LEU A 1061 3.45 16.44 -0.96
C LEU A 1061 1.97 16.47 -1.36
N GLU A 1062 1.59 15.90 -2.50
CA GLU A 1062 0.18 15.75 -2.89
C GLU A 1062 -0.56 14.71 -2.03
N GLN A 1063 0.14 13.64 -1.63
CA GLN A 1063 -0.41 12.68 -0.67
C GLN A 1063 -0.67 13.34 0.69
N ILE A 1064 0.29 14.09 1.24
CA ILE A 1064 0.14 14.82 2.52
C ILE A 1064 -1.01 15.82 2.46
N LYS A 1065 -1.20 16.53 1.34
CA LYS A 1065 -2.35 17.44 1.16
C LYS A 1065 -3.68 16.69 1.22
N THR A 1066 -3.75 15.51 0.61
CA THR A 1066 -4.96 14.67 0.60
C THR A 1066 -5.26 14.14 2.01
N GLU A 1067 -4.25 13.64 2.72
CA GLU A 1067 -4.37 13.17 4.11
C GLU A 1067 -4.78 14.29 5.07
N ARG A 1068 -4.28 15.51 4.86
CA ARG A 1068 -4.68 16.70 5.63
C ARG A 1068 -6.17 17.00 5.45
N VAL A 1069 -6.68 16.97 4.22
CA VAL A 1069 -8.11 17.22 3.95
C VAL A 1069 -8.98 16.16 4.63
N GLU A 1070 -8.56 14.90 4.63
CA GLU A 1070 -9.29 13.83 5.30
C GLU A 1070 -9.24 13.98 6.84
N SER A 1071 -8.07 14.33 7.38
CA SER A 1071 -7.90 14.62 8.81
C SER A 1071 -8.77 15.81 9.27
N GLU A 1072 -8.87 16.86 8.45
CA GLU A 1072 -9.74 18.02 8.73
C GLU A 1072 -11.23 17.61 8.78
N LYS A 1073 -11.68 16.67 7.93
CA LYS A 1073 -13.05 16.11 8.01
C LYS A 1073 -13.26 15.30 9.29
N VAL A 1074 -12.30 14.45 9.67
CA VAL A 1074 -12.37 13.65 10.91
C VAL A 1074 -12.43 14.55 12.14
N ILE A 1075 -11.59 15.59 12.21
CA ILE A 1075 -11.61 16.58 13.30
C ILE A 1075 -12.97 17.30 13.37
N THR A 1076 -13.55 17.65 12.22
CA THR A 1076 -14.86 18.31 12.17
C THR A 1076 -15.98 17.40 12.67
N LYS A 1077 -15.93 16.12 12.32
CA LYS A 1077 -16.87 15.10 12.81
C LYS A 1077 -16.72 14.88 14.32
N ALA A 1078 -15.49 14.72 14.81
CA ALA A 1078 -15.22 14.52 16.24
C ALA A 1078 -15.67 15.71 17.10
N LYS A 1079 -15.52 16.95 16.60
CA LYS A 1079 -16.06 18.14 17.27
C LYS A 1079 -17.58 18.13 17.37
N ALA A 1080 -18.28 17.66 16.33
CA ALA A 1080 -19.73 17.53 16.35
C ALA A 1080 -20.20 16.46 17.34
N GLU A 1081 -19.53 15.31 17.37
CA GLU A 1081 -19.80 14.23 18.32
C GLU A 1081 -19.54 14.65 19.77
N LEU A 1082 -18.45 15.38 20.03
CA LEU A 1082 -18.13 15.91 21.36
C LEU A 1082 -19.21 16.88 21.87
N GLU A 1083 -19.76 17.73 21.01
CA GLU A 1083 -20.83 18.66 21.40
C GLU A 1083 -22.14 17.92 21.72
N GLU A 1084 -22.45 16.82 21.01
CA GLU A 1084 -23.60 15.97 21.35
C GLU A 1084 -23.41 15.23 22.67
N VAL A 1085 -22.20 14.74 22.96
CA VAL A 1085 -21.87 14.16 24.27
C VAL A 1085 -21.99 15.20 25.38
N ARG A 1086 -21.53 16.44 25.14
CA ARG A 1086 -21.64 17.55 26.10
C ARG A 1086 -23.11 17.85 26.42
N LYS A 1087 -23.97 17.92 25.40
CA LYS A 1087 -25.43 18.09 25.58
C LYS A 1087 -26.08 16.91 26.32
N ALA A 1088 -25.64 15.69 26.05
CA ALA A 1088 -26.12 14.50 26.75
C ALA A 1088 -25.71 14.50 28.23
N GLN A 1089 -24.47 14.90 28.52
CA GLN A 1089 -23.96 15.06 29.88
C GLN A 1089 -24.72 16.14 30.65
N GLU A 1090 -24.97 17.31 30.04
CA GLU A 1090 -25.78 18.37 30.65
C GLU A 1090 -27.20 17.88 31.01
N LYS A 1091 -27.86 17.16 30.11
CA LYS A 1091 -29.17 16.55 30.38
C LYS A 1091 -29.14 15.53 31.52
N LEU A 1092 -28.10 14.70 31.56
CA LEU A 1092 -27.92 13.69 32.60
C LEU A 1092 -27.69 14.33 33.97
N VAL A 1093 -26.85 15.36 34.07
CA VAL A 1093 -26.58 16.09 35.31
C VAL A 1093 -27.86 16.76 35.84
N VAL A 1094 -28.65 17.39 34.96
CA VAL A 1094 -29.94 17.98 35.36
C VAL A 1094 -30.92 16.90 35.85
N SER A 1095 -30.97 15.75 35.17
CA SER A 1095 -31.81 14.62 35.60
C SER A 1095 -31.41 14.09 36.97
N LEU A 1096 -30.11 13.86 37.20
CA LEU A 1096 -29.59 13.36 38.48
C LEU A 1096 -29.81 14.36 39.63
N ARG A 1097 -29.72 15.66 39.36
CA ARG A 1097 -30.03 16.72 40.33
C ARG A 1097 -31.50 16.77 40.71
N LYS A 1098 -32.41 16.54 39.75
CA LYS A 1098 -33.87 16.48 40.01
C LYS A 1098 -34.27 15.28 40.87
N GLU A 1099 -33.55 14.16 40.76
CA GLU A 1099 -33.76 12.96 41.57
C GLU A 1099 -33.11 13.04 42.97
N GLN A 1100 -32.37 14.10 43.29
CA GLN A 1100 -31.80 14.28 44.63
C GLN A 1100 -32.91 14.37 45.70
N PRO A 1101 -32.65 13.83 46.90
CA PRO A 1101 -33.63 13.86 47.96
C PRO A 1101 -33.87 15.30 48.46
N VAL A 1102 -35.09 15.57 48.91
CA VAL A 1102 -35.49 16.90 49.40
C VAL A 1102 -34.64 17.41 50.56
N ASP A 1103 -33.98 16.51 51.30
CA ASP A 1103 -33.07 16.82 52.40
C ASP A 1103 -31.85 17.63 51.96
N VAL A 1104 -31.41 17.51 50.69
CA VAL A 1104 -30.22 18.20 50.17
C VAL A 1104 -30.40 19.71 50.13
N VAL A 1105 -31.63 20.19 49.85
CA VAL A 1105 -31.96 21.63 49.82
C VAL A 1105 -32.58 22.12 51.13
N LEU A 1106 -32.78 21.22 52.10
CA LEU A 1106 -33.43 21.47 53.39
C LEU A 1106 -32.54 21.09 54.58
N ALA A 1107 -31.22 21.01 54.39
CA ALA A 1107 -30.26 20.70 55.45
C ALA A 1107 -30.43 21.62 56.67
N ASP A 1108 -30.75 22.90 56.44
CA ASP A 1108 -30.96 23.91 57.48
C ASP A 1108 -32.39 23.91 58.07
N ASN A 1109 -33.31 23.09 57.54
CA ASN A 1109 -34.68 22.96 58.05
C ASN A 1109 -35.17 21.50 57.99
N PRO A 1110 -34.63 20.61 58.87
CA PRO A 1110 -34.93 19.18 58.85
C PRO A 1110 -36.41 18.86 59.16
N ASN A 1111 -37.11 19.75 59.87
CA ASN A 1111 -38.55 19.62 60.13
C ASN A 1111 -39.38 19.77 58.86
N ALA A 1112 -39.00 20.68 57.95
CA ALA A 1112 -39.63 20.82 56.64
C ALA A 1112 -39.44 19.56 55.78
N ALA A 1113 -38.23 18.98 55.77
CA ALA A 1113 -37.93 17.77 55.02
C ALA A 1113 -38.75 16.56 55.52
N LYS A 1114 -38.90 16.42 56.83
CA LYS A 1114 -39.73 15.35 57.44
C LYS A 1114 -41.21 15.45 57.06
N LEU A 1115 -41.76 16.67 56.99
CA LEU A 1115 -43.17 16.90 56.61
C LEU A 1115 -43.42 16.58 55.13
N LEU A 1116 -42.48 16.88 54.24
CA LEU A 1116 -42.57 16.54 52.81
C LEU A 1116 -42.50 15.03 52.59
N ARG A 1117 -41.54 14.34 53.23
CA ARG A 1117 -41.42 12.87 53.16
C ARG A 1117 -42.66 12.16 53.68
N ALA A 1118 -43.26 12.65 54.77
CA ALA A 1118 -44.51 12.09 55.30
C ALA A 1118 -45.72 12.22 54.34
N LYS A 1119 -45.60 13.06 53.30
CA LYS A 1119 -46.59 13.22 52.23
C LYS A 1119 -46.17 12.59 50.90
N GLY A 1120 -45.10 11.77 50.90
CA GLY A 1120 -44.60 11.07 49.72
C GLY A 1120 -43.81 11.96 48.77
N ILE A 1121 -43.42 13.16 49.18
CA ILE A 1121 -42.59 14.08 48.39
C ILE A 1121 -41.14 13.85 48.84
N VAL A 1122 -40.39 13.06 48.06
CA VAL A 1122 -39.07 12.55 48.47
C VAL A 1122 -37.93 13.11 47.62
N SER A 1123 -38.22 13.58 46.40
CA SER A 1123 -37.23 14.19 45.49
C SER A 1123 -37.52 15.66 45.18
N LEU A 1124 -36.53 16.36 44.61
CA LEU A 1124 -36.72 17.72 44.09
C LEU A 1124 -37.70 17.75 42.91
N ALA A 1125 -37.75 16.70 42.09
CA ALA A 1125 -38.74 16.53 41.02
C ALA A 1125 -40.18 16.47 41.56
N ASP A 1126 -40.38 15.82 42.72
CA ASP A 1126 -41.69 15.75 43.36
C ASP A 1126 -42.14 17.13 43.87
N ILE A 1127 -41.20 17.95 44.37
CA ILE A 1127 -41.48 19.34 44.75
C ILE A 1127 -41.93 20.15 43.53
N GLU A 1128 -41.29 20.00 42.37
CA GLU A 1128 -41.68 20.72 41.14
C GLU A 1128 -43.12 20.38 40.70
N LYS A 1129 -43.48 19.08 40.76
CA LYS A 1129 -44.80 18.55 40.36
C LYS A 1129 -45.96 18.98 41.28
N GLN A 1130 -45.68 19.36 42.53
CA GLN A 1130 -46.73 19.73 43.49
C GLN A 1130 -47.21 21.18 43.31
N PRO A 1131 -48.52 21.47 43.38
CA PRO A 1131 -49.01 22.84 43.36
C PRO A 1131 -48.45 23.65 44.54
N THR A 1132 -48.05 24.90 44.31
CA THR A 1132 -47.43 25.77 45.33
C THR A 1132 -48.30 25.94 46.58
N GLY A 1133 -49.63 26.02 46.43
CA GLY A 1133 -50.57 26.08 47.55
C GLY A 1133 -50.58 24.81 48.42
N ASN A 1134 -50.38 23.63 47.81
CA ASN A 1134 -50.32 22.36 48.52
C ASN A 1134 -49.05 22.27 49.37
N LEU A 1135 -47.89 22.60 48.78
CA LEU A 1135 -46.61 22.68 49.49
C LEU A 1135 -46.65 23.69 50.64
N THR A 1136 -47.30 24.84 50.43
CA THR A 1136 -47.48 25.86 51.49
C THR A 1136 -48.30 25.30 52.65
N THR A 1137 -49.35 24.53 52.37
CA THR A 1137 -50.21 23.93 53.41
C THR A 1137 -49.44 22.88 54.22
N ILE A 1138 -48.63 22.06 53.56
CA ILE A 1138 -47.79 21.02 54.19
C ILE A 1138 -46.70 21.66 55.06
N LEU A 1139 -46.00 22.68 54.53
CA LEU A 1139 -44.84 23.28 55.16
C LEU A 1139 -45.16 24.40 56.17
N ARG A 1140 -46.42 24.85 56.26
CA ARG A 1140 -46.86 25.92 57.18
C ARG A 1140 -46.42 25.69 58.63
N ARG A 1141 -46.42 24.43 59.09
CA ARG A 1141 -46.00 24.06 60.45
C ARG A 1141 -44.49 24.13 60.68
N ALA A 1142 -43.69 24.16 59.61
CA ALA A 1142 -42.23 24.32 59.64
C ALA A 1142 -41.78 25.75 59.29
N GLY A 1143 -42.71 26.71 59.22
CA GLY A 1143 -42.42 28.13 58.98
C GLY A 1143 -41.97 28.47 57.55
N MET A 1144 -42.18 27.57 56.59
CA MET A 1144 -41.77 27.73 55.19
C MET A 1144 -42.99 27.68 54.26
N ASN A 1145 -42.97 28.47 53.18
CA ASN A 1145 -44.03 28.47 52.17
C ASN A 1145 -43.62 27.75 50.87
N GLY A 1146 -44.61 27.42 50.04
CA GLY A 1146 -44.42 26.66 48.80
C GLY A 1146 -43.57 27.38 47.76
N THR A 1147 -43.55 28.70 47.75
CA THR A 1147 -42.75 29.50 46.80
C THR A 1147 -41.26 29.44 47.18
N GLN A 1148 -40.95 29.51 48.46
CA GLN A 1148 -39.58 29.41 48.98
C GLN A 1148 -38.94 28.05 48.66
N ILE A 1149 -39.66 26.96 48.91
CA ILE A 1149 -39.11 25.62 48.65
C ILE A 1149 -38.95 25.33 47.15
N LYS A 1150 -39.86 25.80 46.29
CA LYS A 1150 -39.69 25.70 44.83
C LYS A 1150 -38.53 26.55 44.32
N GLY A 1151 -38.29 27.72 44.92
CA GLY A 1151 -37.13 28.55 44.60
C GLY A 1151 -35.81 27.87 44.95
N LEU A 1152 -35.71 27.25 46.13
CA LEU A 1152 -34.52 26.50 46.56
C LEU A 1152 -34.27 25.28 45.66
N ALA A 1153 -35.31 24.49 45.35
CA ALA A 1153 -35.20 23.36 44.43
C ALA A 1153 -34.75 23.79 43.02
N SER A 1154 -35.35 24.86 42.48
CA SER A 1154 -34.98 25.37 41.15
C SER A 1154 -33.55 25.92 41.10
N ASN A 1155 -33.11 26.63 42.14
CA ASN A 1155 -31.74 27.15 42.23
C ASN A 1155 -30.71 26.02 42.37
N PHE A 1156 -31.05 24.95 43.08
CA PHE A 1156 -30.18 23.78 43.22
C PHE A 1156 -30.05 22.97 41.93
N VAL A 1157 -31.12 22.88 41.12
CA VAL A 1157 -31.07 22.22 39.80
C VAL A 1157 -30.31 23.07 38.77
N LYS A 1158 -30.35 24.42 38.90
CA LYS A 1158 -29.67 25.37 38.00
C LYS A 1158 -28.16 25.51 38.26
N ARG A 1159 -27.73 25.47 39.53
CA ARG A 1159 -26.32 25.30 39.90
C ARG A 1159 -25.89 23.91 39.50
#